data_AF-A0A0R3T9U2-F1
#
_entry.id   AF-A0A0R3T9U2-F1
#
_cell.length_a   1.000
_cell.length_b   1.000
_cell.length_c   1.000
_cell.angle_alpha   90.00
_cell.angle_beta   90.00
_cell.angle_gamma   90.00
#
_symmetry.space_group_name_H-M   'P 1'
#
loop_
_entity.id
_entity.type
_entity.pdbx_description
1 polymer ?
#
loop_
_entity_poly.entity_id
_entity_poly.type
_entity_poly.pdbx_seq_one_letter_code
_entity_poly.pdbx_strand_id
1 'polypeptide(L)'
;MVKNDNSEDIRTASVEKVLEPLVTQIALLISRTDSADRPKGLSQNKSTILDLIKQSIAELLRYAEDIVSGCPDVAGNFRVALSEVQNIGGHFHHSVSLFLDNPVDEETHAELLRASRSLLSSVTRILILADLVDVNQLHSCLENIKGDAECIGIMTNDGEFSRLCALMEGHLGTLENLLKCRSQDLLDARQRNDLNCSHSALTLACAMIVTATKATFRYPDLATLKANREFAVKLAREAVDRLGCACDATYAPPVLPPLQGQAVSRLMHEVMKSAETGVGKTESWNSIFFQSNVRKLSTEIAALIESAGLPDRFQSGIARCIHQLSEAVDQFIEAWDYETPDGLQVYVATIEQSCSQIRSFISQGALILCSTTYIANDSVLSQLEEAAKCANEEKLVAAVTEIQQQTSDLLDSALCLCGVWRDPGLVRSARIAVNDLELLAPQLINASKALALRNQSTIAKENFTLFVQVYRNLIKFLLESIDELTDVVDFLDAYDRLLQEDINECRAKAEASQISGIMAASRNLTARCTHAVKYILTKLENSDSGVEDAEQTRTVLEHLKENLVPQFLEATRAVCRSLKARNEPPDIVSIGCKGEAIRSTFSGLKHTLEALSQGRGVTSNFAPTSLEIHPRTPSLPPTPPPPHSQQQSFKMKDTHQSYTSGLFYD
;
A
#
# COMPACT_ATOMS: atom_id res chain seq x y z
N MET A 1 7.36 10.89 31.88
CA MET A 1 7.13 11.95 30.88
C MET A 1 6.00 12.83 31.39
N VAL A 2 6.32 14.02 31.90
CA VAL A 2 5.31 15.06 32.16
C VAL A 2 4.96 15.63 30.80
N LYS A 3 3.78 15.29 30.27
CA LYS A 3 3.21 15.94 29.09
C LYS A 3 3.03 17.42 29.43
N ASN A 4 3.86 18.26 28.86
CA ASN A 4 3.66 19.69 28.84
C ASN A 4 2.81 19.95 27.58
N ASP A 5 1.65 20.58 27.71
CA ASP A 5 0.65 20.81 26.64
C ASP A 5 1.14 21.70 25.47
N ASN A 6 2.45 21.98 25.37
CA ASN A 6 3.11 22.65 24.26
C ASN A 6 4.35 21.89 23.74
N SER A 7 4.53 20.60 24.07
CA SER A 7 5.57 19.82 23.41
C SER A 7 5.14 19.55 21.98
N GLU A 8 5.79 20.21 21.01
CA GLU A 8 5.81 19.74 19.62
C GLU A 8 6.14 18.24 19.65
N ASP A 9 5.18 17.39 19.30
CA ASP A 9 5.38 15.94 19.27
C ASP A 9 6.60 15.66 18.38
N ILE A 10 7.67 15.12 18.95
CA ILE A 10 8.87 14.75 18.19
C ILE A 10 8.46 13.61 17.25
N ARG A 11 8.56 13.83 15.93
CA ARG A 11 8.12 12.86 14.90
C ARG A 11 9.27 12.08 14.26
N THR A 12 10.50 12.36 14.66
CA THR A 12 11.75 11.88 14.04
C THR A 12 12.63 11.17 15.05
N ALA A 13 13.07 9.95 14.73
CA ALA A 13 13.88 9.08 15.58
C ALA A 13 15.25 9.68 15.91
N SER A 14 15.87 10.42 14.98
CA SER A 14 17.16 11.07 15.20
C SER A 14 17.07 12.16 16.27
N VAL A 15 16.01 12.97 16.23
CA VAL A 15 15.74 14.00 17.25
C VAL A 15 15.44 13.35 18.59
N GLU A 16 14.62 12.28 18.62
CA GLU A 16 14.33 11.53 19.84
C GLU A 16 15.60 10.96 20.47
N LYS A 17 16.44 10.29 19.68
CA LYS A 17 17.71 9.69 20.14
C LYS A 17 18.70 10.72 20.71
N VAL A 18 18.70 11.94 20.19
CA VAL A 18 19.54 13.04 20.70
C VAL A 18 18.96 13.61 22.00
N LEU A 19 17.64 13.72 22.10
CA LEU A 19 16.97 14.33 23.26
C LEU A 19 16.77 13.38 24.44
N GLU A 20 16.57 12.08 24.20
CA GLU A 20 16.35 11.05 25.23
C GLU A 20 17.41 11.05 26.35
N PRO A 21 18.74 11.03 26.08
CA PRO A 21 19.74 11.07 27.14
C PRO A 21 19.71 12.38 27.92
N LEU A 22 19.42 13.51 27.26
CA LEU A 22 19.32 14.83 27.89
C LEU A 22 18.11 14.90 28.83
N VAL A 23 16.95 14.44 28.38
CA VAL A 23 15.72 14.35 29.18
C VAL A 23 15.92 13.43 30.37
N THR A 24 16.61 12.29 30.17
CA THR A 24 16.90 11.31 31.24
C THR A 24 17.82 11.91 32.30
N GLN A 25 18.88 12.61 31.89
CA GLN A 25 19.79 13.30 32.82
C GLN A 25 19.09 14.41 33.59
N ILE A 26 18.23 15.19 32.94
CA ILE A 26 17.40 16.21 33.62
C ILE A 26 16.43 15.54 34.60
N ALA A 27 15.80 14.42 34.24
CA ALA A 27 14.91 13.67 35.13
C ALA A 27 15.66 13.10 36.35
N LEU A 28 16.91 12.66 36.19
CA LEU A 28 17.78 12.22 37.28
C LEU A 28 18.20 13.38 38.19
N LEU A 29 18.43 14.58 37.63
CA LEU A 29 18.70 15.79 38.41
C LEU A 29 17.48 16.25 39.21
N ILE A 30 16.26 16.01 38.69
CA ILE A 30 14.99 16.31 39.35
C ILE A 30 14.71 15.31 40.48
N SER A 31 14.97 14.01 40.26
CA SER A 31 14.48 12.94 41.13
C SER A 31 15.26 12.71 42.42
N ARG A 32 16.21 13.60 42.78
CA ARG A 32 17.05 13.59 44.01
C ARG A 32 16.96 12.23 44.73
N THR A 33 17.62 11.21 44.18
CA THR A 33 17.63 9.91 44.87
C THR A 33 18.53 10.04 46.09
N ASP A 34 17.90 10.24 47.25
CA ASP A 34 18.53 10.16 48.57
C ASP A 34 18.97 8.72 48.85
N SER A 35 19.88 8.18 48.04
CA SER A 35 20.54 6.91 48.34
C SER A 35 21.76 7.20 49.20
N ALA A 36 21.64 6.96 50.51
CA ALA A 36 22.68 7.18 51.51
C ALA A 36 23.98 6.35 51.29
N ASP A 37 24.00 5.44 50.31
CA ASP A 37 25.08 4.47 50.04
C ASP A 37 25.99 4.82 48.84
N ARG A 38 25.91 6.03 48.25
CA ARG A 38 26.85 6.38 47.17
C ARG A 38 28.27 6.55 47.73
N PRO A 39 29.30 5.88 47.15
CA PRO A 39 30.68 6.05 47.58
C PRO A 39 31.11 7.51 47.47
N LYS A 40 31.47 8.10 48.62
CA LYS A 40 31.91 9.50 48.74
C LYS A 40 33.36 9.61 48.24
N GLY A 41 33.67 10.65 47.47
CA GLY A 41 35.02 10.92 46.95
C GLY A 41 35.25 10.63 45.46
N LEU A 42 34.21 10.35 44.67
CA LEU A 42 34.27 10.13 43.22
C LEU A 42 33.82 11.35 42.37
N SER A 43 33.65 12.52 42.99
CA SER A 43 33.22 13.74 42.28
C SER A 43 34.32 14.22 41.33
N GLN A 44 34.00 14.36 40.05
CA GLN A 44 34.89 15.00 39.08
C GLN A 44 35.21 16.45 39.49
N ASN A 45 36.37 16.94 39.06
CA ASN A 45 36.79 18.31 39.34
C ASN A 45 35.83 19.31 38.69
N LYS A 46 35.41 20.35 39.45
CA LYS A 46 34.54 21.44 38.98
C LYS A 46 35.02 22.04 37.66
N SER A 47 36.32 22.30 37.53
CA SER A 47 36.86 22.89 36.31
C SER A 47 36.66 21.97 35.10
N THR A 48 36.87 20.67 35.26
CA THR A 48 36.69 19.68 34.21
C THR A 48 35.23 19.60 33.74
N ILE A 49 34.26 19.69 34.66
CA ILE A 49 32.83 19.67 34.32
C ILE A 49 32.44 20.93 33.54
N LEU A 50 32.89 22.10 34.00
CA LEU A 50 32.59 23.38 33.35
C LEU A 50 33.24 23.49 31.96
N ASP A 51 34.50 23.04 31.83
CA ASP A 51 35.21 23.01 30.55
C ASP A 51 34.50 22.09 29.54
N LEU A 52 34.03 20.91 29.99
CA LEU A 52 33.28 19.98 29.15
C LEU A 52 31.97 20.62 28.64
N ILE A 53 31.19 21.24 29.53
CA ILE A 53 29.94 21.90 29.16
C ILE A 53 30.19 23.01 28.13
N LYS A 54 31.21 23.84 28.38
CA LYS A 54 31.58 24.93 27.47
C LYS A 54 32.01 24.40 26.11
N GLN A 55 32.78 23.32 26.09
CA GLN A 55 33.20 22.66 24.85
C GLN A 55 32.00 22.06 24.09
N SER A 56 31.08 21.36 24.77
CA SER A 56 29.91 20.78 24.13
C SER A 56 28.98 21.81 23.52
N ILE A 57 28.76 22.96 24.20
CA ILE A 57 27.96 24.07 23.64
C ILE A 57 28.66 24.65 22.41
N ALA A 58 29.99 24.84 22.46
CA ALA A 58 30.75 25.35 21.31
C ALA A 58 30.73 24.39 20.11
N GLU A 59 30.83 23.08 20.35
CA GLU A 59 30.74 22.05 19.31
C GLU A 59 29.35 22.05 18.66
N LEU A 60 28.27 22.12 19.45
CA LEU A 60 26.90 22.20 18.94
C LEU A 60 26.72 23.42 18.03
N LEU A 61 27.17 24.60 18.47
CA LEU A 61 27.09 25.84 17.68
C LEU A 61 27.87 25.69 16.36
N ARG A 62 29.08 25.13 16.42
CA ARG A 62 29.90 24.89 15.22
C ARG A 62 29.21 23.97 14.21
N TYR A 63 28.64 22.86 14.66
CA TYR A 63 27.90 21.95 13.78
C TYR A 63 26.68 22.61 13.15
N ALA A 64 25.93 23.39 13.92
CA ALA A 64 24.76 24.08 13.39
C ALA A 64 25.14 25.25 12.46
N GLU A 65 26.29 25.91 12.65
CA GLU A 65 26.85 26.88 11.70
C GLU A 65 27.27 26.22 10.37
N ASP A 66 27.88 25.02 10.43
CA ASP A 66 28.23 24.25 9.23
C ASP A 66 26.96 23.94 8.39
N ILE A 67 25.85 23.55 9.04
CA ILE A 67 24.55 23.31 8.38
C ILE A 67 24.00 24.57 7.69
N VAL A 68 24.07 25.73 8.36
CA VAL A 68 23.58 27.01 7.82
C VAL A 68 24.30 27.43 6.55
N SER A 69 25.60 27.13 6.44
CA SER A 69 26.40 27.49 5.27
C SER A 69 25.88 26.86 3.96
N GLY A 70 25.17 25.73 4.05
CA GLY A 70 24.61 25.02 2.91
C GLY A 70 23.19 25.43 2.50
N CYS A 71 22.49 26.25 3.29
CA CYS A 71 21.07 26.57 3.07
C CYS A 71 20.76 28.05 3.39
N PRO A 72 20.94 28.97 2.43
CA PRO A 72 20.81 30.41 2.66
C PRO A 72 19.38 30.85 3.04
N ASP A 73 18.35 30.12 2.59
CA ASP A 73 16.94 30.50 2.79
C ASP A 73 16.48 30.37 4.25
N VAL A 74 17.08 29.47 5.04
CA VAL A 74 16.75 29.24 6.47
C VAL A 74 17.77 29.90 7.42
N ALA A 75 18.83 30.51 6.86
CA ALA A 75 19.96 31.04 7.61
C ALA A 75 19.58 32.13 8.64
N GLY A 76 18.52 32.90 8.37
CA GLY A 76 18.01 33.92 9.30
C GLY A 76 17.46 33.31 10.60
N ASN A 77 16.60 32.29 10.49
CA ASN A 77 15.98 31.62 11.64
C ASN A 77 17.01 30.85 12.46
N PHE A 78 17.95 30.17 11.78
CA PHE A 78 19.06 29.48 12.43
C PHE A 78 19.97 30.43 13.22
N ARG A 79 20.31 31.60 12.66
CA ARG A 79 21.18 32.57 13.35
C ARG A 79 20.57 33.04 14.67
N VAL A 80 19.25 33.23 14.71
CA VAL A 80 18.52 33.58 15.93
C VAL A 80 18.59 32.43 16.93
N ALA A 81 18.31 31.19 16.51
CA ALA A 81 18.35 30.02 17.37
C ALA A 81 19.77 29.74 17.93
N LEU A 82 20.81 29.95 17.12
CA LEU A 82 22.21 29.84 17.53
C LEU A 82 22.57 30.88 18.60
N SER A 83 22.18 32.15 18.40
CA SER A 83 22.40 33.21 19.39
C SER A 83 21.67 32.92 20.70
N GLU A 84 20.47 32.33 20.63
CA GLU A 84 19.68 31.94 21.79
C GLU A 84 20.36 30.80 22.57
N VAL A 85 20.83 29.75 21.88
CA VAL A 85 21.60 28.65 22.50
C VAL A 85 22.90 29.15 23.10
N GLN A 86 23.59 30.10 22.47
CA GLN A 86 24.80 30.70 23.03
C GLN A 86 24.53 31.43 24.36
N ASN A 87 23.45 32.21 24.42
CA ASN A 87 23.08 32.96 25.63
C ASN A 87 22.60 32.01 26.75
N ILE A 88 21.67 31.12 26.43
CA ILE A 88 21.10 30.15 27.39
C ILE A 88 22.16 29.14 27.83
N GLY A 89 23.04 28.71 26.94
CA GLY A 89 24.19 27.87 27.26
C GLY A 89 25.17 28.55 28.21
N GLY A 90 25.43 29.85 28.03
CA GLY A 90 26.22 30.65 28.97
C GLY A 90 25.57 30.74 30.35
N HIS A 91 24.25 30.95 30.39
CA HIS A 91 23.48 30.95 31.63
C HIS A 91 23.52 29.58 32.33
N PHE A 92 23.31 28.49 31.60
CA PHE A 92 23.40 27.13 32.12
C PHE A 92 24.79 26.82 32.69
N HIS A 93 25.85 27.18 31.98
CA HIS A 93 27.22 27.05 32.49
C HIS A 93 27.42 27.81 33.81
N HIS A 94 26.85 29.02 33.93
CA HIS A 94 26.88 29.78 35.17
C HIS A 94 26.09 29.11 36.31
N SER A 95 24.86 28.65 36.04
CA SER A 95 24.02 27.95 37.03
C SER A 95 24.67 26.66 37.53
N VAL A 96 25.36 25.91 36.65
CA VAL A 96 26.15 24.73 37.05
C VAL A 96 27.30 25.14 37.97
N SER A 97 28.00 26.23 37.68
CA SER A 97 29.07 26.71 38.57
C SER A 97 28.54 27.04 39.97
N LEU A 98 27.41 27.75 40.07
CA LEU A 98 26.79 28.11 41.35
C LEU A 98 26.35 26.87 42.14
N PHE A 99 25.73 25.89 41.46
CA PHE A 99 25.33 24.63 42.09
C PHE A 99 26.54 23.81 42.58
N LEU A 100 27.63 23.75 41.80
CA LEU A 100 28.85 23.04 42.21
C LEU A 100 29.56 23.74 43.39
N ASP A 101 29.38 25.04 43.56
CA ASP A 101 29.87 25.78 44.74
C ASP A 101 29.05 25.48 46.01
N ASN A 102 27.74 25.23 45.88
CA ASN A 102 26.87 24.91 47.01
C ASN A 102 25.74 23.92 46.64
N PRO A 103 26.00 22.60 46.59
CA PRO A 103 25.04 21.62 46.08
C PRO A 103 23.86 21.32 47.00
N VAL A 104 23.91 21.80 48.26
CA VAL A 104 22.84 21.61 49.25
C VAL A 104 21.77 22.68 49.12
N ASP A 105 22.11 23.83 48.55
CA ASP A 105 21.21 24.96 48.40
C ASP A 105 20.10 24.67 47.37
N GLU A 106 18.85 24.86 47.80
CA GLU A 106 17.69 24.57 46.99
C GLU A 106 17.46 25.62 45.89
N GLU A 107 17.90 26.87 46.11
CA GLU A 107 17.74 27.96 45.16
C GLU A 107 18.65 27.75 43.93
N THR A 108 19.93 27.46 44.14
CA THR A 108 20.87 27.11 43.06
C THR A 108 20.49 25.82 42.34
N HIS A 109 19.94 24.83 43.04
CA HIS A 109 19.38 23.62 42.40
C HIS A 109 18.17 23.94 41.51
N ALA A 110 17.24 24.78 41.98
CA ALA A 110 16.10 25.23 41.19
C ALA A 110 16.53 26.05 39.96
N GLU A 111 17.54 26.91 40.09
CA GLU A 111 18.11 27.68 38.97
C GLU A 111 18.76 26.77 37.94
N LEU A 112 19.54 25.77 38.38
CA LEU A 112 20.10 24.76 37.51
C LEU A 112 19.01 24.02 36.71
N LEU A 113 17.93 23.60 37.37
CA LEU A 113 16.82 22.92 36.69
C LEU A 113 16.13 23.83 35.67
N ARG A 114 15.95 25.12 35.97
CA ARG A 114 15.37 26.09 35.03
C ARG A 114 16.27 26.28 33.81
N ALA A 115 17.56 26.53 34.04
CA ALA A 115 18.54 26.68 32.97
C ALA A 115 18.68 25.41 32.11
N SER A 116 18.60 24.22 32.73
CA SER A 116 18.63 22.93 32.00
C SER A 116 17.43 22.78 31.06
N ARG A 117 16.22 23.11 31.54
CA ARG A 117 15.00 23.05 30.72
C ARG A 117 15.02 24.06 29.59
N SER A 118 15.49 25.28 29.85
CA SER A 118 15.67 26.30 28.81
C SER A 118 16.67 25.85 27.76
N LEU A 119 17.82 25.29 28.16
CA LEU A 119 18.81 24.78 27.22
C LEU A 119 18.25 23.64 26.36
N LEU A 120 17.54 22.69 26.98
CA LEU A 120 16.87 21.61 26.24
C LEU A 120 15.90 22.18 25.19
N SER A 121 15.06 23.15 25.56
CA SER A 121 14.12 23.80 24.64
C SER A 121 14.82 24.45 23.44
N SER A 122 15.93 25.14 23.68
CA SER A 122 16.68 25.81 22.61
C SER A 122 17.44 24.82 21.71
N VAL A 123 17.96 23.73 22.28
CA VAL A 123 18.56 22.63 21.50
C VAL A 123 17.52 21.96 20.62
N THR A 124 16.33 21.65 21.16
CA THR A 124 15.21 21.09 20.37
C THR A 124 14.85 22.00 19.20
N ARG A 125 14.83 23.33 19.40
CA ARG A 125 14.56 24.29 18.32
C ARG A 125 15.60 24.23 17.19
N ILE A 126 16.89 24.04 17.50
CA ILE A 126 17.94 23.84 16.47
C ILE A 126 17.69 22.54 15.70
N LEU A 127 17.35 21.45 16.39
CA LEU A 127 17.08 20.16 15.75
C LEU A 127 15.86 20.21 14.82
N ILE A 128 14.81 20.92 15.21
CA ILE A 128 13.62 21.13 14.35
C ILE A 128 13.97 21.96 13.12
N LEU A 129 14.79 23.00 13.27
CA LEU A 129 15.25 23.79 12.13
C LEU A 129 16.14 22.97 11.19
N ALA A 130 16.94 22.05 11.71
CA ALA A 130 17.75 21.12 10.90
C ALA A 130 16.86 20.16 10.11
N ASP A 131 15.84 19.56 10.75
CA ASP A 131 14.83 18.73 10.06
C ASP A 131 14.13 19.51 8.93
N LEU A 132 13.77 20.77 9.17
CA LEU A 132 13.16 21.63 8.16
C LEU A 132 14.08 21.85 6.95
N VAL A 133 15.39 21.93 7.15
CA VAL A 133 16.36 22.04 6.05
C VAL A 133 16.36 20.77 5.20
N ASP A 134 16.38 19.60 5.81
CA ASP A 134 16.34 18.32 5.09
C ASP A 134 15.03 18.16 4.31
N VAL A 135 13.89 18.55 4.92
CA VAL A 135 12.58 18.56 4.25
C VAL A 135 12.54 19.56 3.08
N ASN A 136 13.18 20.73 3.19
CA ASN A 136 13.26 21.70 2.08
C ASN A 136 14.12 21.17 0.92
N GLN A 137 15.20 20.45 1.20
CA GLN A 137 16.01 19.80 0.15
C GLN A 137 15.19 18.74 -0.59
N LEU A 138 14.40 17.94 0.13
CA LEU A 138 13.44 17.01 -0.46
C LEU A 138 12.44 17.72 -1.38
N HIS A 139 11.81 18.81 -0.91
CA HIS A 139 10.87 19.59 -1.71
C HIS A 139 11.50 20.19 -2.96
N SER A 140 12.71 20.75 -2.85
CA SER A 140 13.42 21.28 -4.02
C SER A 140 13.72 20.20 -5.05
N CYS A 141 14.12 19.01 -4.61
CA CYS A 141 14.35 17.86 -5.50
C CYS A 141 13.05 17.42 -6.19
N LEU A 142 11.94 17.34 -5.44
CA LEU A 142 10.61 16.99 -5.95
C LEU A 142 10.11 17.99 -7.00
N GLU A 143 10.26 19.29 -6.76
CA GLU A 143 9.88 20.33 -7.73
C GLU A 143 10.74 20.29 -8.99
N ASN A 144 12.04 19.97 -8.88
CA ASN A 144 12.89 19.75 -10.06
C ASN A 144 12.38 18.56 -10.90
N ILE A 145 12.05 17.43 -10.26
CA ILE A 145 11.51 16.25 -10.95
C ILE A 145 10.17 16.58 -11.62
N LYS A 146 9.30 17.33 -10.93
CA LYS A 146 8.02 17.80 -11.48
C LYS A 146 8.23 18.66 -12.72
N GLY A 147 9.16 19.62 -12.67
CA GLY A 147 9.53 20.45 -13.79
C GLY A 147 10.10 19.66 -14.97
N ASP A 148 10.97 18.68 -14.69
CA ASP A 148 11.53 17.80 -15.72
C ASP A 148 10.44 16.95 -16.39
N ALA A 149 9.55 16.36 -15.61
CA ALA A 149 8.43 15.56 -16.09
C ALA A 149 7.48 16.38 -16.99
N GLU A 150 7.15 17.61 -16.58
CA GLU A 150 6.32 18.53 -17.37
C GLU A 150 7.03 18.95 -18.67
N CYS A 151 8.32 19.29 -18.58
CA CYS A 151 9.14 19.62 -19.75
C CYS A 151 9.13 18.47 -20.74
N ILE A 152 9.48 17.25 -20.29
CA ILE A 152 9.45 16.03 -21.09
C ILE A 152 8.05 15.76 -21.65
N GLY A 153 6.99 16.09 -20.92
CA GLY A 153 5.59 15.97 -21.33
C GLY A 153 5.17 16.84 -22.51
N ILE A 154 5.77 18.03 -22.66
CA ILE A 154 5.42 18.99 -23.72
C ILE A 154 6.44 19.05 -24.86
N MET A 155 7.58 18.34 -24.76
CA MET A 155 8.60 18.32 -25.79
C MET A 155 8.05 17.96 -27.18
N THR A 156 8.58 18.62 -28.19
CA THR A 156 8.32 18.34 -29.61
C THR A 156 9.60 17.99 -30.38
N ASN A 157 10.78 18.22 -29.80
CA ASN A 157 12.08 17.97 -30.39
C ASN A 157 12.79 16.77 -29.73
N ASP A 158 13.10 15.75 -30.52
CA ASP A 158 13.79 14.54 -30.06
C ASP A 158 15.25 14.79 -29.65
N GLY A 159 15.91 15.82 -30.22
CA GLY A 159 17.34 16.08 -30.00
C GLY A 159 17.73 16.44 -28.56
N GLU A 160 16.79 16.91 -27.75
CA GLU A 160 17.02 17.23 -26.33
C GLU A 160 16.49 16.17 -25.37
N PHE A 161 15.77 15.16 -25.89
CA PHE A 161 15.04 14.18 -25.08
C PHE A 161 15.97 13.37 -24.18
N SER A 162 17.04 12.81 -24.74
CA SER A 162 18.02 12.03 -23.97
C SER A 162 18.70 12.84 -22.87
N ARG A 163 18.93 14.14 -23.09
CA ARG A 163 19.54 15.04 -22.10
C ARG A 163 18.60 15.27 -20.91
N LEU A 164 17.31 15.52 -21.19
CA LEU A 164 16.31 15.74 -20.14
C LEU A 164 15.97 14.45 -19.38
N CYS A 165 15.94 13.29 -20.05
CA CYS A 165 15.82 12.00 -19.36
C CYS A 165 16.99 11.77 -18.39
N ALA A 166 18.23 12.02 -18.82
CA ALA A 166 19.40 11.88 -17.95
C ALA A 166 19.37 12.85 -16.74
N LEU A 167 18.84 14.06 -16.93
CA LEU A 167 18.64 15.02 -15.84
C LEU A 167 17.61 14.51 -14.82
N MET A 168 16.45 14.06 -15.30
CA MET A 168 15.38 13.50 -14.46
C MET A 168 15.86 12.25 -13.70
N GLU A 169 16.61 11.36 -14.35
CA GLU A 169 17.23 10.18 -13.71
C GLU A 169 18.21 10.59 -12.61
N GLY A 170 19.01 11.64 -12.82
CA GLY A 170 19.90 12.19 -11.80
C GLY A 170 19.16 12.76 -10.59
N HIS A 171 18.07 13.48 -10.82
CA HIS A 171 17.21 13.98 -9.73
C HIS A 171 16.51 12.84 -8.99
N LEU A 172 16.01 11.81 -9.69
CA LEU A 172 15.44 10.61 -9.05
C LEU A 172 16.46 9.89 -8.16
N GLY A 173 17.71 9.72 -8.61
CA GLY A 173 18.76 9.11 -7.79
C GLY A 173 19.11 9.96 -6.56
N THR A 174 19.02 11.29 -6.67
CA THR A 174 19.19 12.19 -5.52
C THR A 174 18.03 12.04 -4.54
N LEU A 175 16.79 12.00 -5.04
CA LEU A 175 15.58 11.79 -4.25
C LEU A 175 15.62 10.46 -3.49
N GLU A 176 16.04 9.37 -4.13
CA GLU A 176 16.12 8.04 -3.50
C GLU A 176 17.01 8.06 -2.24
N ASN A 177 18.17 8.74 -2.32
CA ASN A 177 19.07 8.88 -1.18
C ASN A 177 18.45 9.69 -0.04
N LEU A 178 17.78 10.81 -0.36
CA LEU A 178 17.11 11.65 0.63
C LEU A 178 15.93 10.93 1.30
N LEU A 179 15.10 10.24 0.51
CA LEU A 179 13.95 9.50 1.01
C LEU A 179 14.36 8.30 1.85
N LYS A 180 15.48 7.63 1.55
CA LYS A 180 16.00 6.54 2.38
C LYS A 180 16.29 7.02 3.81
N CYS A 181 16.92 8.18 3.96
CA CYS A 181 17.17 8.79 5.27
C CYS A 181 15.85 9.17 5.94
N ARG A 182 14.95 9.88 5.23
CA ARG A 182 13.66 10.32 5.79
C ARG A 182 12.78 9.16 6.23
N SER A 183 12.67 8.12 5.41
CA SER A 183 11.85 6.92 5.68
C SER A 183 12.36 6.15 6.91
N GLN A 184 13.66 6.15 7.18
CA GLN A 184 14.21 5.55 8.40
C GLN A 184 14.01 6.41 9.64
N ASP A 185 13.92 7.73 9.45
CA ASP A 185 13.83 8.69 10.55
C ASP A 185 12.39 8.92 11.04
N LEU A 186 11.39 8.75 10.17
CA LEU A 186 9.98 8.94 10.53
C LEU A 186 9.46 7.88 11.52
N LEU A 187 8.87 8.33 12.63
CA LEU A 187 8.27 7.46 13.64
C LEU A 187 6.91 6.88 13.19
N ASP A 188 6.09 7.67 12.49
CA ASP A 188 4.77 7.22 12.03
C ASP A 188 4.89 6.20 10.88
N ALA A 189 4.49 4.95 11.16
CA ALA A 189 4.46 3.87 10.19
C ALA A 189 3.56 4.18 8.98
N ARG A 190 2.45 4.91 9.18
CA ARG A 190 1.54 5.28 8.09
C ARG A 190 2.19 6.30 7.16
N GLN A 191 2.84 7.30 7.73
CA GLN A 191 3.60 8.30 6.97
C GLN A 191 4.72 7.64 6.17
N ARG A 192 5.47 6.70 6.77
CA ARG A 192 6.50 5.92 6.07
C ARG A 192 5.93 5.12 4.89
N ASN A 193 4.79 4.47 5.09
CA ASN A 193 4.12 3.71 4.03
C ASN A 193 3.68 4.63 2.88
N ASP A 194 2.99 5.74 3.17
CA ASP A 194 2.54 6.69 2.15
C ASP A 194 3.73 7.28 1.37
N LEU A 195 4.85 7.56 2.05
CA LEU A 195 6.10 8.00 1.44
C LEU A 195 6.66 6.94 0.47
N ASN A 196 6.81 5.70 0.92
CA ASN A 196 7.36 4.61 0.10
C ASN A 196 6.45 4.31 -1.12
N CYS A 197 5.14 4.25 -0.92
CA CYS A 197 4.17 4.03 -1.99
C CYS A 197 4.23 5.15 -3.05
N SER A 198 4.29 6.40 -2.60
CA SER A 198 4.33 7.56 -3.51
C SER A 198 5.67 7.64 -4.26
N HIS A 199 6.77 7.23 -3.64
CA HIS A 199 8.07 7.06 -4.30
C HIS A 199 8.05 6.01 -5.41
N SER A 200 7.50 4.83 -5.13
CA SER A 200 7.31 3.79 -6.14
C SER A 200 6.43 4.27 -7.30
N ALA A 201 5.35 5.00 -7.00
CA ALA A 201 4.48 5.58 -8.02
C ALA A 201 5.20 6.63 -8.90
N LEU A 202 6.01 7.50 -8.29
CA LEU A 202 6.79 8.51 -9.02
C LEU A 202 7.83 7.88 -9.95
N THR A 203 8.59 6.92 -9.46
CA THR A 203 9.62 6.19 -10.23
C THR A 203 8.98 5.55 -11.47
N LEU A 204 7.83 4.94 -11.27
CA LEU A 204 7.08 4.32 -12.34
C LEU A 204 6.52 5.34 -13.34
N ALA A 205 5.93 6.42 -12.86
CA ALA A 205 5.41 7.48 -13.72
C ALA A 205 6.51 8.07 -14.62
N CYS A 206 7.72 8.27 -14.07
CA CYS A 206 8.88 8.73 -14.84
C CYS A 206 9.26 7.74 -15.95
N ALA A 207 9.28 6.44 -15.66
CA ALA A 207 9.52 5.42 -16.69
C ALA A 207 8.44 5.46 -17.80
N MET A 208 7.17 5.65 -17.42
CA MET A 208 6.05 5.75 -18.36
C MET A 208 6.13 7.01 -19.23
N ILE A 209 6.57 8.14 -18.67
CA ILE A 209 6.83 9.38 -19.42
C ILE A 209 7.86 9.12 -20.51
N VAL A 210 8.96 8.43 -20.19
CA VAL A 210 10.03 8.13 -21.14
C VAL A 210 9.51 7.27 -22.30
N THR A 211 8.85 6.14 -22.00
CA THR A 211 8.37 5.24 -23.08
C THR A 211 7.26 5.88 -23.91
N ALA A 212 6.32 6.58 -23.28
CA ALA A 212 5.20 7.22 -23.97
C ALA A 212 5.66 8.40 -24.83
N THR A 213 6.63 9.19 -24.37
CA THR A 213 7.21 10.30 -25.14
C THR A 213 7.99 9.78 -26.34
N LYS A 214 8.86 8.78 -26.15
CA LYS A 214 9.59 8.11 -27.24
C LYS A 214 8.63 7.55 -28.30
N ALA A 215 7.54 6.90 -27.88
CA ALA A 215 6.52 6.38 -28.77
C ALA A 215 5.77 7.50 -29.52
N THR A 216 5.49 8.62 -28.84
CA THR A 216 4.82 9.79 -29.43
C THR A 216 5.69 10.47 -30.49
N PHE A 217 7.00 10.61 -30.28
CA PHE A 217 7.90 11.14 -31.30
C PHE A 217 7.95 10.25 -32.54
N ARG A 218 7.93 8.93 -32.35
CA ARG A 218 7.95 7.99 -33.46
C ARG A 218 6.62 7.99 -34.24
N TYR A 219 5.49 8.16 -33.55
CA TYR A 219 4.14 8.08 -34.12
C TYR A 219 3.26 9.26 -33.66
N PRO A 220 3.53 10.49 -34.16
CA PRO A 220 2.88 11.71 -33.68
C PRO A 220 1.38 11.79 -34.01
N ASP A 221 0.89 10.98 -34.96
CA ASP A 221 -0.52 10.97 -35.37
C ASP A 221 -1.41 10.11 -34.46
N LEU A 222 -0.83 9.29 -33.58
CA LEU A 222 -1.59 8.40 -32.71
C LEU A 222 -2.03 9.13 -31.43
N ALA A 223 -3.31 9.50 -31.37
CA ALA A 223 -3.92 10.13 -30.20
C ALA A 223 -3.82 9.26 -28.93
N THR A 224 -3.82 7.93 -29.07
CA THR A 224 -3.67 6.98 -27.95
C THR A 224 -2.32 7.12 -27.24
N LEU A 225 -1.23 7.35 -27.98
CA LEU A 225 0.10 7.55 -27.39
C LEU A 225 0.23 8.92 -26.71
N LYS A 226 -0.41 9.95 -27.28
CA LYS A 226 -0.52 11.27 -26.63
C LYS A 226 -1.25 11.16 -25.30
N ALA A 227 -2.38 10.46 -25.26
CA ALA A 227 -3.11 10.21 -24.03
C ALA A 227 -2.28 9.45 -22.98
N ASN A 228 -1.50 8.44 -23.39
CA ASN A 228 -0.56 7.75 -22.49
C ASN A 228 0.49 8.70 -21.91
N ARG A 229 1.06 9.59 -22.73
CA ARG A 229 2.05 10.58 -22.31
C ARG A 229 1.46 11.59 -21.33
N GLU A 230 0.29 12.16 -21.65
CA GLU A 230 -0.43 13.10 -20.78
C GLU A 230 -0.78 12.48 -19.43
N PHE A 231 -1.24 11.23 -19.44
CA PHE A 231 -1.50 10.47 -18.22
C PHE A 231 -0.24 10.28 -17.38
N ALA A 232 0.88 9.87 -17.98
CA ALA A 232 2.12 9.62 -17.24
C ALA A 232 2.66 10.90 -16.57
N VAL A 233 2.55 12.05 -17.23
CA VAL A 233 2.90 13.37 -16.66
C VAL A 233 1.95 13.72 -15.51
N LYS A 234 0.64 13.51 -15.67
CA LYS A 234 -0.33 13.73 -14.59
C LYS A 234 -0.02 12.86 -13.37
N LEU A 235 0.24 11.57 -13.58
CA LEU A 235 0.58 10.63 -12.52
C LEU A 235 1.87 11.03 -11.78
N ALA A 236 2.89 11.50 -12.50
CA ALA A 236 4.13 11.99 -11.88
C ALA A 236 3.88 13.20 -10.97
N ARG A 237 3.06 14.16 -11.42
CA ARG A 237 2.69 15.34 -10.61
C ARG A 237 1.93 14.95 -9.34
N GLU A 238 0.94 14.07 -9.48
CA GLU A 238 0.18 13.57 -8.32
C GLU A 238 1.05 12.77 -7.35
N ALA A 239 2.04 12.02 -7.85
CA ALA A 239 2.99 11.31 -7.01
C ALA A 239 3.96 12.27 -6.29
N VAL A 240 4.42 13.33 -6.95
CA VAL A 240 5.21 14.41 -6.32
C VAL A 240 4.40 15.11 -5.23
N ASP A 241 3.16 15.49 -5.51
CA ASP A 241 2.31 16.18 -4.54
C ASP A 241 2.03 15.28 -3.32
N ARG A 242 1.77 13.97 -3.54
CA ARG A 242 1.62 12.97 -2.45
C ARG A 242 2.90 12.80 -1.64
N LEU A 243 4.07 12.75 -2.29
CA LEU A 243 5.38 12.65 -1.63
C LEU A 243 5.68 13.89 -0.79
N GLY A 244 5.44 15.10 -1.31
CA GLY A 244 5.63 16.35 -0.58
C GLY A 244 4.81 16.35 0.70
N CYS A 245 3.51 16.05 0.60
CA CYS A 245 2.64 15.91 1.77
C CYS A 245 3.16 14.89 2.80
N ALA A 246 3.68 13.75 2.34
CA ALA A 246 4.21 12.70 3.20
C ALA A 246 5.57 13.06 3.83
N CYS A 247 6.33 13.99 3.25
CA CYS A 247 7.60 14.46 3.82
C CYS A 247 7.39 15.48 4.95
N ASP A 248 6.28 16.21 4.94
CA ASP A 248 6.02 17.31 5.86
C ASP A 248 5.84 16.90 7.32
N ALA A 249 6.31 17.75 8.23
CA ALA A 249 6.10 17.59 9.67
C ALA A 249 4.61 17.71 10.05
N THR A 250 3.81 18.44 9.27
CA THR A 250 2.35 18.58 9.45
C THR A 250 1.56 17.53 8.68
N TYR A 251 2.16 16.36 8.41
CA TYR A 251 1.53 15.28 7.66
C TYR A 251 0.09 15.04 8.11
N ALA A 252 -0.82 15.25 7.16
CA ALA A 252 -2.22 14.89 7.25
C ALA A 252 -2.51 14.00 6.03
N PRO A 253 -3.00 12.77 6.21
CA PRO A 253 -3.29 11.89 5.10
C PRO A 253 -4.30 12.58 4.16
N PRO A 254 -4.04 12.70 2.84
CA PRO A 254 -4.95 13.36 1.93
C PRO A 254 -6.36 12.78 1.99
N VAL A 255 -7.38 13.63 2.13
CA VAL A 255 -8.78 13.18 2.16
C VAL A 255 -9.14 12.67 0.77
N LEU A 256 -9.38 11.37 0.64
CA LEU A 256 -9.80 10.78 -0.62
C LEU A 256 -11.22 11.22 -0.97
N PRO A 257 -11.52 11.48 -2.26
CA PRO A 257 -12.88 11.81 -2.72
C PRO A 257 -13.88 10.77 -2.22
N PRO A 258 -15.09 11.14 -1.79
CA PRO A 258 -16.05 10.17 -1.30
C PRO A 258 -16.37 9.12 -2.37
N LEU A 259 -16.23 7.84 -2.02
CA LEU A 259 -16.58 6.71 -2.90
C LEU A 259 -17.85 6.02 -2.38
N GLN A 260 -18.52 5.33 -3.29
CA GLN A 260 -19.74 4.59 -3.00
C GLN A 260 -19.53 3.56 -1.89
N GLY A 261 -20.43 3.51 -0.92
CA GLY A 261 -20.35 2.59 0.22
C GLY A 261 -19.49 3.08 1.40
N GLN A 262 -18.79 4.23 1.29
CA GLN A 262 -17.91 4.73 2.37
C GLN A 262 -18.68 5.04 3.67
N ALA A 263 -20.00 5.27 3.59
CA ALA A 263 -20.81 5.51 4.78
C ALA A 263 -21.30 4.22 5.46
N VAL A 264 -21.27 3.04 4.81
CA VAL A 264 -21.88 1.80 5.32
C VAL A 264 -21.32 1.43 6.70
N SER A 265 -20.00 1.25 6.83
CA SER A 265 -19.35 0.88 8.10
C SER A 265 -19.61 1.91 9.22
N ARG A 266 -19.56 3.21 8.88
CA ARG A 266 -19.87 4.29 9.85
C ARG A 266 -21.33 4.25 10.30
N LEU A 267 -22.27 4.12 9.37
CA LEU A 267 -23.70 4.05 9.65
C LEU A 267 -24.05 2.78 10.44
N MET A 268 -23.44 1.63 10.13
CA MET A 268 -23.56 0.40 10.94
C MET A 268 -23.07 0.64 12.37
N HIS A 269 -21.92 1.30 12.55
CA HIS A 269 -21.42 1.65 13.88
C HIS A 269 -22.35 2.62 14.61
N GLU A 270 -22.92 3.61 13.92
CA GLU A 270 -23.90 4.54 14.49
C GLU A 270 -25.20 3.84 14.92
N VAL A 271 -25.67 2.85 14.15
CA VAL A 271 -26.81 1.99 14.50
C VAL A 271 -26.49 1.20 15.78
N MET A 272 -25.34 0.52 15.83
CA MET A 272 -24.94 -0.24 17.02
C MET A 272 -24.80 0.65 18.26
N LYS A 273 -24.13 1.80 18.12
CA LYS A 273 -23.97 2.78 19.20
C LYS A 273 -25.32 3.32 19.70
N SER A 274 -26.28 3.54 18.80
CA SER A 274 -27.64 3.99 19.16
C SER A 274 -28.40 2.93 19.95
N ALA A 275 -28.19 1.65 19.63
CA ALA A 275 -28.77 0.53 20.39
C ALA A 275 -28.14 0.43 21.79
N GLU A 276 -26.82 0.44 21.88
CA GLU A 276 -26.06 0.38 23.14
C GLU A 276 -26.40 1.53 24.09
N THR A 277 -26.45 2.77 23.57
CA THR A 277 -26.84 3.95 24.36
C THR A 277 -28.31 3.91 24.80
N GLY A 278 -29.18 3.28 24.00
CA GLY A 278 -30.58 3.06 24.33
C GLY A 278 -30.79 2.12 25.50
N VAL A 279 -29.97 1.08 25.63
CA VAL A 279 -30.01 0.15 26.77
C VAL A 279 -29.78 0.88 28.10
N GLY A 280 -28.89 1.87 28.10
CA GLY A 280 -28.61 2.70 29.28
C GLY A 280 -29.75 3.64 29.69
N LYS A 281 -30.86 3.68 28.93
CA LYS A 281 -32.02 4.57 29.14
C LYS A 281 -31.63 6.02 29.45
N THR A 282 -30.67 6.53 28.68
CA THR A 282 -30.20 7.91 28.81
C THR A 282 -31.24 8.89 28.26
N GLU A 283 -31.45 10.03 28.95
CA GLU A 283 -32.41 11.07 28.50
C GLU A 283 -32.07 11.67 27.13
N SER A 284 -30.81 11.58 26.72
CA SER A 284 -30.33 12.02 25.40
C SER A 284 -30.66 11.05 24.26
N TRP A 285 -31.20 9.86 24.56
CA TRP A 285 -31.51 8.86 23.54
C TRP A 285 -32.66 9.31 22.65
N ASN A 286 -32.56 9.02 21.35
CA ASN A 286 -33.48 9.53 20.34
C ASN A 286 -33.86 8.42 19.34
N SER A 287 -35.10 7.94 19.44
CA SER A 287 -35.67 6.92 18.56
C SER A 287 -35.72 7.33 17.08
N ILE A 288 -36.02 8.60 16.80
CA ILE A 288 -36.09 9.14 15.43
C ILE A 288 -34.72 9.12 14.77
N PHE A 289 -33.67 9.50 15.52
CA PHE A 289 -32.29 9.44 15.05
C PHE A 289 -31.87 8.00 14.77
N PHE A 290 -32.21 7.07 15.68
CA PHE A 290 -31.91 5.66 15.53
C PHE A 290 -32.54 5.06 14.26
N GLN A 291 -33.85 5.24 14.05
CA GLN A 291 -34.52 4.82 12.81
C GLN A 291 -33.97 5.52 11.56
N SER A 292 -33.60 6.81 11.68
CA SER A 292 -33.00 7.53 10.55
C SER A 292 -31.68 6.94 10.12
N ASN A 293 -30.86 6.43 11.04
CA ASN A 293 -29.58 5.81 10.69
C ASN A 293 -29.78 4.48 9.98
N VAL A 294 -30.77 3.68 10.38
CA VAL A 294 -31.15 2.45 9.67
C VAL A 294 -31.63 2.75 8.24
N ARG A 295 -32.46 3.79 8.05
CA ARG A 295 -32.91 4.20 6.71
C ARG A 295 -31.75 4.66 5.83
N LYS A 296 -30.85 5.50 6.35
CA LYS A 296 -29.64 5.93 5.62
C LYS A 296 -28.74 4.74 5.27
N LEU A 297 -28.55 3.82 6.22
CA LEU A 297 -27.76 2.60 6.00
C LEU A 297 -28.36 1.75 4.88
N SER A 298 -29.67 1.55 4.88
CA SER A 298 -30.38 0.82 3.83
C SER A 298 -30.19 1.45 2.45
N THR A 299 -30.33 2.78 2.34
CA THR A 299 -30.09 3.51 1.08
C THR A 299 -28.64 3.38 0.59
N GLU A 300 -27.67 3.52 1.50
CA GLU A 300 -26.26 3.42 1.15
C GLU A 300 -25.89 1.99 0.70
N ILE A 301 -26.40 0.96 1.37
CA ILE A 301 -26.19 -0.44 0.97
C ILE A 301 -26.84 -0.73 -0.38
N ALA A 302 -28.07 -0.26 -0.61
CA ALA A 302 -28.74 -0.45 -1.89
C ALA A 302 -27.94 0.15 -3.04
N ALA A 303 -27.45 1.39 -2.88
CA ALA A 303 -26.59 2.04 -3.86
C ALA A 303 -25.31 1.23 -4.09
N LEU A 304 -24.64 0.76 -3.03
CA LEU A 304 -23.42 -0.04 -3.15
C LEU A 304 -23.63 -1.33 -3.95
N ILE A 305 -24.69 -2.07 -3.63
CA ILE A 305 -25.00 -3.36 -4.27
C ILE A 305 -25.40 -3.19 -5.74
N GLU A 306 -26.19 -2.15 -6.03
CA GLU A 306 -26.63 -1.84 -7.40
C GLU A 306 -25.43 -1.47 -8.28
N SER A 307 -24.52 -0.63 -7.78
CA SER A 307 -23.29 -0.28 -8.51
C SER A 307 -22.39 -1.48 -8.76
N ALA A 308 -22.19 -2.31 -7.75
CA ALA A 308 -21.31 -3.48 -7.86
C ALA A 308 -21.93 -4.63 -8.67
N GLY A 309 -23.20 -4.54 -9.06
CA GLY A 309 -23.88 -5.58 -9.83
C GLY A 309 -23.88 -6.95 -9.14
N LEU A 310 -23.98 -7.00 -7.81
CA LEU A 310 -23.89 -8.29 -7.08
C LEU A 310 -24.98 -9.26 -7.55
N PRO A 311 -24.73 -10.58 -7.61
CA PRO A 311 -25.75 -11.55 -8.05
C PRO A 311 -27.04 -11.50 -7.22
N ASP A 312 -28.20 -11.73 -7.85
CA ASP A 312 -29.55 -11.64 -7.25
C ASP A 312 -29.70 -12.35 -5.89
N ARG A 313 -29.00 -13.49 -5.72
CA ARG A 313 -28.99 -14.24 -4.46
C ARG A 313 -28.45 -13.42 -3.28
N PHE A 314 -27.41 -12.62 -3.51
CA PHE A 314 -26.82 -11.73 -2.51
C PHE A 314 -27.71 -10.52 -2.29
N GLN A 315 -28.23 -9.91 -3.36
CA GLN A 315 -29.16 -8.79 -3.24
C GLN A 315 -30.39 -9.17 -2.39
N SER A 316 -30.99 -10.33 -2.68
CA SER A 316 -32.15 -10.85 -1.94
C SER A 316 -31.81 -11.19 -0.49
N GLY A 317 -30.64 -11.79 -0.25
CA GLY A 317 -30.15 -12.09 1.09
C GLY A 317 -29.93 -10.84 1.93
N ILE A 318 -29.31 -9.81 1.36
CA ILE A 318 -29.03 -8.54 2.02
C ILE A 318 -30.35 -7.78 2.28
N ALA A 319 -31.26 -7.72 1.31
CA ALA A 319 -32.57 -7.11 1.50
C ALA A 319 -33.36 -7.74 2.65
N ARG A 320 -33.31 -9.09 2.77
CA ARG A 320 -33.91 -9.80 3.91
C ARG A 320 -33.28 -9.39 5.24
N CYS A 321 -31.95 -9.31 5.31
CA CYS A 321 -31.26 -8.91 6.54
C CYS A 321 -31.51 -7.43 6.90
N ILE A 322 -31.65 -6.54 5.91
CA ILE A 322 -32.05 -5.14 6.13
C ILE A 322 -33.47 -5.06 6.71
N HIS A 323 -34.39 -5.89 6.21
CA HIS A 323 -35.74 -5.97 6.76
C HIS A 323 -35.72 -6.46 8.21
N GLN A 324 -34.97 -7.52 8.51
CA GLN A 324 -34.78 -8.04 9.87
C GLN A 324 -34.16 -6.99 10.81
N LEU A 325 -33.17 -6.23 10.33
CA LEU A 325 -32.57 -5.12 11.08
C LEU A 325 -33.61 -4.04 11.40
N SER A 326 -34.41 -3.64 10.41
CA SER A 326 -35.43 -2.60 10.58
C SER A 326 -36.49 -3.05 11.58
N GLU A 327 -36.97 -4.28 11.47
CA GLU A 327 -37.92 -4.87 12.40
C GLU A 327 -37.36 -4.95 13.83
N ALA A 328 -36.11 -5.42 13.99
CA ALA A 328 -35.48 -5.51 15.31
C ALA A 328 -35.31 -4.12 15.97
N VAL A 329 -35.00 -3.09 15.17
CA VAL A 329 -34.91 -1.71 15.66
C VAL A 329 -36.28 -1.15 16.04
N ASP A 330 -37.31 -1.41 15.25
CA ASP A 330 -38.68 -0.96 15.58
C ASP A 330 -39.18 -1.63 16.88
N GLN A 331 -38.96 -2.94 17.03
CA GLN A 331 -39.28 -3.66 18.26
C GLN A 331 -38.48 -3.16 19.46
N PHE A 332 -37.19 -2.83 19.29
CA PHE A 332 -36.38 -2.21 20.34
C PHE A 332 -37.00 -0.89 20.80
N ILE A 333 -37.42 -0.03 19.85
CA ILE A 333 -37.98 1.28 20.14
C ILE A 333 -39.33 1.15 20.85
N GLU A 334 -40.19 0.23 20.41
CA GLU A 334 -41.46 -0.04 21.09
C GLU A 334 -41.23 -0.54 22.52
N ALA A 335 -40.27 -1.44 22.71
CA ALA A 335 -39.93 -2.02 24.01
C ALA A 335 -39.24 -1.05 24.98
N TRP A 336 -38.67 0.05 24.47
CA TRP A 336 -37.79 0.93 25.23
C TRP A 336 -38.41 1.50 26.51
N ASP A 337 -39.70 1.87 26.47
CA ASP A 337 -40.38 2.49 27.61
C ASP A 337 -40.63 1.49 28.76
N TYR A 338 -40.95 0.24 28.46
CA TYR A 338 -41.44 -0.73 29.45
C TYR A 338 -40.47 -1.87 29.79
N GLU A 339 -39.49 -2.18 28.92
CA GLU A 339 -38.51 -3.24 29.20
C GLU A 339 -37.40 -2.81 30.13
N THR A 340 -36.76 -3.78 30.78
CA THR A 340 -35.54 -3.54 31.56
C THR A 340 -34.32 -3.42 30.65
N PRO A 341 -33.21 -2.80 31.10
CA PRO A 341 -31.96 -2.79 30.33
C PRO A 341 -31.51 -4.21 29.90
N ASP A 342 -31.66 -5.20 30.78
CA ASP A 342 -31.33 -6.60 30.46
C ASP A 342 -32.29 -7.20 29.42
N GLY A 343 -33.58 -6.84 29.44
CA GLY A 343 -34.55 -7.22 28.42
C GLY A 343 -34.22 -6.61 27.04
N LEU A 344 -33.75 -5.37 27.02
CA LEU A 344 -33.35 -4.67 25.80
C LEU A 344 -32.13 -5.30 25.10
N GLN A 345 -31.25 -5.98 25.85
CA GLN A 345 -30.06 -6.64 25.29
C GLN A 345 -30.41 -7.73 24.27
N VAL A 346 -31.56 -8.39 24.38
CA VAL A 346 -32.00 -9.41 23.41
C VAL A 346 -32.21 -8.80 22.03
N TYR A 347 -32.75 -7.59 21.97
CA TYR A 347 -32.94 -6.85 20.73
C TYR A 347 -31.60 -6.33 20.18
N VAL A 348 -30.70 -5.85 21.05
CA VAL A 348 -29.33 -5.47 20.66
C VAL A 348 -28.60 -6.64 20.01
N ALA A 349 -28.67 -7.83 20.59
CA ALA A 349 -28.07 -9.03 20.00
C ALA A 349 -28.65 -9.36 18.62
N THR A 350 -29.96 -9.17 18.43
CA THR A 350 -30.63 -9.38 17.12
C THR A 350 -30.20 -8.33 16.09
N ILE A 351 -30.04 -7.07 16.51
CA ILE A 351 -29.51 -5.97 15.68
C ILE A 351 -28.07 -6.26 15.27
N GLU A 352 -27.22 -6.67 16.22
CA GLU A 352 -25.83 -7.03 16.00
C GLU A 352 -25.72 -8.20 15.00
N GLN A 353 -26.51 -9.25 15.20
CA GLN A 353 -26.58 -10.39 14.30
C GLN A 353 -26.96 -9.96 12.88
N SER A 354 -27.98 -9.11 12.74
CA SER A 354 -28.44 -8.61 11.44
C SER A 354 -27.35 -7.78 10.74
N CYS A 355 -26.70 -6.86 11.45
CA CYS A 355 -25.56 -6.10 10.94
C CYS A 355 -24.40 -7.03 10.52
N SER A 356 -24.12 -8.07 11.30
CA SER A 356 -23.08 -9.04 10.98
C SER A 356 -23.39 -9.83 9.71
N GLN A 357 -24.64 -10.28 9.55
CA GLN A 357 -25.09 -10.99 8.35
C GLN A 357 -25.05 -10.11 7.10
N ILE A 358 -25.45 -8.84 7.21
CA ILE A 358 -25.35 -7.88 6.08
C ILE A 358 -23.89 -7.76 5.63
N ARG A 359 -22.95 -7.54 6.57
CA ARG A 359 -21.52 -7.48 6.25
C ARG A 359 -21.06 -8.75 5.56
N SER A 360 -21.40 -9.91 6.14
CA SER A 360 -21.01 -11.22 5.63
C SER A 360 -21.51 -11.46 4.19
N PHE A 361 -22.77 -11.13 3.88
CA PHE A 361 -23.29 -11.25 2.52
C PHE A 361 -22.61 -10.30 1.53
N ILE A 362 -22.32 -9.06 1.93
CA ILE A 362 -21.58 -8.10 1.08
C ILE A 362 -20.17 -8.63 0.82
N SER A 363 -19.44 -9.06 1.86
CA SER A 363 -18.10 -9.63 1.74
C SER A 363 -18.08 -10.84 0.80
N GLN A 364 -19.00 -11.78 0.97
CA GLN A 364 -19.09 -12.98 0.14
C GLN A 364 -19.39 -12.65 -1.32
N GLY A 365 -20.31 -11.70 -1.57
CA GLY A 365 -20.63 -11.23 -2.92
C GLY A 365 -19.42 -10.59 -3.60
N ALA A 366 -18.68 -9.75 -2.88
CA ALA A 366 -17.46 -9.11 -3.35
C ALA A 366 -16.37 -10.15 -3.70
N LEU A 367 -16.13 -11.13 -2.84
CA LEU A 367 -15.13 -12.18 -3.08
C LEU A 367 -15.45 -13.03 -4.30
N ILE A 368 -16.73 -13.30 -4.57
CA ILE A 368 -17.17 -14.04 -5.76
C ILE A 368 -16.92 -13.22 -7.02
N LEU A 369 -17.19 -11.91 -6.98
CA LEU A 369 -17.01 -10.99 -8.11
C LEU A 369 -15.56 -10.95 -8.58
N CYS A 370 -14.59 -10.76 -7.67
CA CYS A 370 -13.16 -10.72 -8.02
C CYS A 370 -12.52 -12.10 -8.22
N SER A 371 -13.26 -13.18 -8.03
CA SER A 371 -12.71 -14.53 -7.92
C SER A 371 -12.05 -15.03 -9.22
N THR A 372 -12.54 -14.57 -10.37
CA THR A 372 -11.98 -14.86 -11.70
C THR A 372 -10.63 -14.20 -11.90
N THR A 373 -10.43 -13.00 -11.35
CA THR A 373 -9.17 -12.24 -11.42
C THR A 373 -8.01 -13.00 -10.77
N TYR A 374 -8.25 -13.69 -9.64
CA TYR A 374 -7.24 -14.53 -9.00
C TYR A 374 -6.76 -15.70 -9.88
N ILE A 375 -7.58 -16.14 -10.82
CA ILE A 375 -7.34 -17.34 -11.65
C ILE A 375 -6.80 -16.95 -13.03
N ALA A 376 -7.41 -15.93 -13.66
CA ALA A 376 -7.28 -15.68 -15.08
C ALA A 376 -6.39 -14.49 -15.45
N ASN A 377 -5.98 -13.62 -14.50
CA ASN A 377 -5.35 -12.33 -14.80
C ASN A 377 -4.19 -12.41 -15.82
N ASP A 378 -3.24 -13.31 -15.63
CA ASP A 378 -2.11 -13.44 -16.56
C ASP A 378 -2.53 -13.96 -17.95
N SER A 379 -3.59 -14.78 -18.01
CA SER A 379 -4.15 -15.26 -19.27
C SER A 379 -4.87 -14.13 -20.02
N VAL A 380 -5.63 -13.27 -19.33
CA VAL A 380 -6.32 -12.13 -19.96
C VAL A 380 -5.30 -11.13 -20.51
N LEU A 381 -4.25 -10.82 -19.74
CA LEU A 381 -3.17 -9.94 -20.20
C LEU A 381 -2.40 -10.54 -21.40
N SER A 382 -2.18 -11.86 -21.41
CA SER A 382 -1.54 -12.55 -22.53
C SER A 382 -2.41 -12.53 -23.79
N GLN A 383 -3.73 -12.67 -23.65
CA GLN A 383 -4.67 -12.57 -24.77
C GLN A 383 -4.68 -11.15 -25.37
N LEU A 384 -4.65 -10.11 -24.52
CA LEU A 384 -4.53 -8.72 -24.97
C LEU A 384 -3.23 -8.49 -25.75
N GLU A 385 -2.10 -8.97 -25.22
CA GLU A 385 -0.80 -8.83 -25.87
C GLU A 385 -0.76 -9.54 -27.22
N GLU A 386 -1.28 -10.78 -27.31
CA GLU A 386 -1.30 -11.55 -28.55
C GLU A 386 -2.22 -10.91 -29.59
N ALA A 387 -3.42 -10.47 -29.18
CA ALA A 387 -4.36 -9.79 -30.07
C ALA A 387 -3.75 -8.50 -30.65
N ALA A 388 -3.04 -7.73 -29.82
CA ALA A 388 -2.33 -6.54 -30.27
C ALA A 388 -1.18 -6.86 -31.23
N LYS A 389 -0.36 -7.89 -30.95
CA LYS A 389 0.75 -8.30 -31.84
C LYS A 389 0.27 -8.82 -33.19
N CYS A 390 -0.82 -9.58 -33.22
CA CYS A 390 -1.39 -10.08 -34.46
C CYS A 390 -2.12 -9.00 -35.27
N ALA A 391 -2.32 -7.78 -34.71
CA ALA A 391 -3.15 -6.73 -35.28
C ALA A 391 -4.56 -7.25 -35.67
N ASN A 392 -5.12 -8.16 -34.86
CA ASN A 392 -6.45 -8.72 -35.09
C ASN A 392 -7.47 -7.89 -34.29
N GLU A 393 -8.24 -7.07 -35.01
CA GLU A 393 -9.20 -6.14 -34.39
C GLU A 393 -10.30 -6.86 -33.60
N GLU A 394 -10.88 -7.93 -34.14
CA GLU A 394 -11.94 -8.69 -33.46
C GLU A 394 -11.44 -9.30 -32.14
N LYS A 395 -10.26 -9.93 -32.17
CA LYS A 395 -9.64 -10.49 -30.96
C LYS A 395 -9.25 -9.39 -29.97
N LEU A 396 -8.80 -8.24 -30.47
CA LEU A 396 -8.41 -7.11 -29.62
C LEU A 396 -9.63 -6.53 -28.91
N VAL A 397 -10.76 -6.36 -29.60
CA VAL A 397 -12.02 -5.89 -29.00
C VAL A 397 -12.52 -6.87 -27.93
N ALA A 398 -12.44 -8.18 -28.20
CA ALA A 398 -12.80 -9.20 -27.22
C ALA A 398 -11.89 -9.13 -25.97
N ALA A 399 -10.57 -9.09 -26.16
CA ALA A 399 -9.62 -9.00 -25.04
C ALA A 399 -9.71 -7.69 -24.25
N VAL A 400 -10.01 -6.57 -24.92
CA VAL A 400 -10.25 -5.28 -24.26
C VAL A 400 -11.52 -5.34 -23.41
N THR A 401 -12.61 -5.89 -23.95
CA THR A 401 -13.86 -6.07 -23.19
C THR A 401 -13.64 -6.93 -21.95
N GLU A 402 -12.86 -8.01 -22.07
CA GLU A 402 -12.51 -8.89 -20.94
C GLU A 402 -11.69 -8.15 -19.87
N ILE A 403 -10.68 -7.36 -20.25
CA ILE A 403 -9.91 -6.52 -19.32
C ILE A 403 -10.81 -5.48 -18.63
N GLN A 404 -11.73 -4.85 -19.37
CA GLN A 404 -12.64 -3.86 -18.80
C GLN A 404 -13.56 -4.49 -17.76
N GLN A 405 -14.16 -5.65 -18.08
CA GLN A 405 -15.01 -6.37 -17.14
C GLN A 405 -14.22 -6.83 -15.90
N GLN A 406 -13.06 -7.47 -16.09
CA GLN A 406 -12.21 -7.93 -14.99
C GLN A 406 -11.78 -6.77 -14.08
N THR A 407 -11.47 -5.61 -14.67
CA THR A 407 -11.12 -4.41 -13.90
C THR A 407 -12.33 -3.93 -13.10
N SER A 408 -13.49 -3.77 -13.72
CA SER A 408 -14.72 -3.32 -13.04
C SER A 408 -15.05 -4.23 -11.86
N ASP A 409 -15.13 -5.55 -12.10
CA ASP A 409 -15.43 -6.56 -11.10
C ASP A 409 -14.47 -6.48 -9.89
N LEU A 410 -13.18 -6.24 -10.15
CA LEU A 410 -12.17 -6.08 -9.10
C LEU A 410 -12.35 -4.77 -8.30
N LEU A 411 -12.61 -3.65 -8.98
CA LEU A 411 -12.84 -2.35 -8.33
C LEU A 411 -14.11 -2.40 -7.46
N ASP A 412 -15.20 -2.93 -8.00
CA ASP A 412 -16.49 -3.08 -7.33
C ASP A 412 -16.38 -4.00 -6.10
N SER A 413 -15.62 -5.09 -6.22
CA SER A 413 -15.31 -5.99 -5.10
C SER A 413 -14.55 -5.26 -3.99
N ALA A 414 -13.48 -4.55 -4.34
CA ALA A 414 -12.68 -3.80 -3.38
C ALA A 414 -13.49 -2.71 -2.67
N LEU A 415 -14.37 -2.00 -3.40
CA LEU A 415 -15.25 -0.97 -2.83
C LEU A 415 -16.31 -1.55 -1.91
N CYS A 416 -16.90 -2.70 -2.24
CA CYS A 416 -17.81 -3.42 -1.35
C CYS A 416 -17.15 -3.76 -0.01
N LEU A 417 -15.93 -4.33 -0.05
CA LEU A 417 -15.17 -4.68 1.15
C LEU A 417 -14.75 -3.43 1.94
N CYS A 418 -14.30 -2.37 1.25
CA CYS A 418 -14.01 -1.07 1.87
C CYS A 418 -15.23 -0.49 2.61
N GLY A 419 -16.44 -0.69 2.08
CA GLY A 419 -17.67 -0.20 2.67
C GLY A 419 -18.02 -0.87 4.01
N VAL A 420 -17.66 -2.15 4.18
CA VAL A 420 -18.01 -2.93 5.39
C VAL A 420 -16.87 -3.11 6.38
N TRP A 421 -15.63 -2.79 5.99
CA TRP A 421 -14.46 -2.92 6.83
C TRP A 421 -14.34 -1.79 7.88
N ARG A 422 -13.62 -2.05 8.97
CA ARG A 422 -13.54 -1.14 10.12
C ARG A 422 -12.21 -0.39 10.23
N ASP A 423 -11.12 -0.95 9.71
CA ASP A 423 -9.81 -0.29 9.78
C ASP A 423 -9.69 0.81 8.71
N PRO A 424 -9.66 2.10 9.11
CA PRO A 424 -9.54 3.20 8.16
C PRO A 424 -8.20 3.20 7.40
N GLY A 425 -7.15 2.59 7.95
CA GLY A 425 -5.84 2.51 7.29
C GLY A 425 -5.86 1.60 6.07
N LEU A 426 -6.33 0.36 6.24
CA LEU A 426 -6.49 -0.60 5.14
C LEU A 426 -7.49 -0.12 4.09
N VAL A 427 -8.64 0.43 4.54
CA VAL A 427 -9.64 1.01 3.62
C VAL A 427 -9.04 2.14 2.78
N ARG A 428 -8.25 3.03 3.39
CA ARG A 428 -7.58 4.10 2.66
C ARG A 428 -6.64 3.54 1.59
N SER A 429 -5.78 2.58 1.96
CA SER A 429 -4.80 1.98 1.05
C SER A 429 -5.47 1.35 -0.17
N ALA A 430 -6.49 0.51 0.06
CA ALA A 430 -7.25 -0.13 -1.01
C ALA A 430 -7.93 0.88 -1.92
N ARG A 431 -8.51 1.96 -1.36
CA ARG A 431 -9.17 3.01 -2.17
C ARG A 431 -8.21 3.81 -3.04
N ILE A 432 -6.98 4.04 -2.59
CA ILE A 432 -5.94 4.67 -3.43
C ILE A 432 -5.65 3.76 -4.63
N ALA A 433 -5.48 2.45 -4.39
CA ALA A 433 -5.23 1.49 -5.46
C ALA A 433 -6.42 1.34 -6.43
N VAL A 434 -7.66 1.39 -5.93
CA VAL A 434 -8.87 1.44 -6.77
C VAL A 434 -8.81 2.63 -7.72
N ASN A 435 -8.59 3.85 -7.19
CA ASN A 435 -8.50 5.06 -8.00
C ASN A 435 -7.35 4.99 -9.03
N ASP A 436 -6.18 4.54 -8.60
CA ASP A 436 -5.00 4.46 -9.47
C ASP A 436 -5.21 3.41 -10.59
N LEU A 437 -5.87 2.29 -10.31
CA LEU A 437 -6.21 1.27 -11.29
C LEU A 437 -7.30 1.72 -12.26
N GLU A 438 -8.33 2.42 -11.77
CA GLU A 438 -9.41 3.00 -12.58
C GLU A 438 -8.85 3.98 -13.63
N LEU A 439 -7.91 4.84 -13.22
CA LEU A 439 -7.28 5.81 -14.12
C LEU A 439 -6.29 5.15 -15.11
N LEU A 440 -5.63 4.07 -14.71
CA LEU A 440 -4.64 3.37 -15.53
C LEU A 440 -5.26 2.46 -16.60
N ALA A 441 -6.37 1.77 -16.30
CA ALA A 441 -6.94 0.76 -17.20
C ALA A 441 -7.24 1.27 -18.63
N PRO A 442 -7.82 2.49 -18.82
CA PRO A 442 -7.98 3.08 -20.15
C PRO A 442 -6.65 3.29 -20.89
N GLN A 443 -5.56 3.54 -20.16
CA GLN A 443 -4.25 3.79 -20.74
C GLN A 443 -3.56 2.51 -21.22
N LEU A 444 -3.77 1.39 -20.52
CA LEU A 444 -3.39 0.07 -21.01
C LEU A 444 -4.10 -0.24 -22.34
N ILE A 445 -5.40 0.07 -22.44
CA ILE A 445 -6.19 -0.11 -23.67
C ILE A 445 -5.66 0.80 -24.79
N ASN A 446 -5.29 2.04 -24.47
CA ASN A 446 -4.67 2.94 -25.45
C ASN A 446 -3.33 2.40 -25.97
N ALA A 447 -2.50 1.87 -25.08
CA ALA A 447 -1.23 1.27 -25.43
C ALA A 447 -1.40 0.00 -26.30
N SER A 448 -2.41 -0.83 -26.00
CA SER A 448 -2.71 -2.03 -26.79
C SER A 448 -3.21 -1.69 -28.20
N LYS A 449 -4.08 -0.67 -28.32
CA LYS A 449 -4.54 -0.15 -29.62
C LYS A 449 -3.39 0.45 -30.42
N ALA A 450 -2.50 1.20 -29.79
CA ALA A 450 -1.31 1.75 -30.45
C ALA A 450 -0.38 0.64 -30.96
N LEU A 451 -0.17 -0.42 -30.16
CA LEU A 451 0.59 -1.59 -30.58
C LEU A 451 -0.08 -2.34 -31.73
N ALA A 452 -1.41 -2.49 -31.72
CA ALA A 452 -2.13 -3.13 -32.82
C ALA A 452 -1.96 -2.38 -34.15
N LEU A 453 -2.00 -1.05 -34.12
CA LEU A 453 -1.76 -0.21 -35.30
C LEU A 453 -0.29 -0.25 -35.78
N ARG A 454 0.66 -0.56 -34.87
CA ARG A 454 2.11 -0.55 -35.12
C ARG A 454 2.77 -1.83 -34.59
N ASN A 455 2.26 -2.98 -35.00
CA ASN A 455 2.59 -4.29 -34.40
C ASN A 455 4.06 -4.74 -34.52
N GLN A 456 4.81 -4.24 -35.50
CA GLN A 456 6.24 -4.51 -35.68
C GLN A 456 7.15 -3.53 -34.92
N SER A 457 6.58 -2.50 -34.30
CA SER A 457 7.34 -1.44 -33.64
C SER A 457 7.85 -1.88 -32.27
N THR A 458 9.17 -1.95 -32.10
CA THR A 458 9.80 -2.20 -30.81
C THR A 458 9.43 -1.13 -29.78
N ILE A 459 9.33 0.14 -30.20
CA ILE A 459 9.00 1.28 -29.34
C ILE A 459 7.54 1.20 -28.85
N ALA A 460 6.61 0.78 -29.72
CA ALA A 460 5.21 0.63 -29.32
C ALA A 460 5.04 -0.56 -28.36
N LYS A 461 5.80 -1.64 -28.61
CA LYS A 461 5.87 -2.80 -27.73
C LYS A 461 6.46 -2.46 -26.37
N GLU A 462 7.57 -1.72 -26.32
CA GLU A 462 8.17 -1.22 -25.07
C GLU A 462 7.16 -0.44 -24.23
N ASN A 463 6.43 0.50 -24.84
CA ASN A 463 5.39 1.26 -24.16
C ASN A 463 4.27 0.35 -23.63
N PHE A 464 3.71 -0.52 -24.48
CA PHE A 464 2.67 -1.46 -24.07
C PHE A 464 3.12 -2.38 -22.93
N THR A 465 4.32 -2.96 -23.01
CA THR A 465 4.86 -3.84 -21.98
C THR A 465 4.99 -3.12 -20.63
N LEU A 466 5.40 -1.85 -20.62
CA LEU A 466 5.46 -1.08 -19.38
C LEU A 466 4.06 -0.89 -18.77
N PHE A 467 3.06 -0.47 -19.55
CA PHE A 467 1.68 -0.31 -19.07
C PHE A 467 1.08 -1.64 -18.56
N VAL A 468 1.35 -2.77 -19.23
CA VAL A 468 0.96 -4.11 -18.75
C VAL A 468 1.61 -4.41 -17.39
N GLN A 469 2.89 -4.12 -17.22
CA GLN A 469 3.59 -4.38 -15.96
C GLN A 469 3.00 -3.54 -14.82
N VAL A 470 2.71 -2.26 -15.07
CA VAL A 470 2.05 -1.39 -14.07
C VAL A 470 0.69 -1.94 -13.69
N TYR A 471 -0.14 -2.27 -14.67
CA TYR A 471 -1.48 -2.77 -14.44
C TYR A 471 -1.46 -4.09 -13.66
N ARG A 472 -0.56 -5.02 -14.02
CA ARG A 472 -0.35 -6.27 -13.28
C ARG A 472 0.02 -6.02 -11.82
N ASN A 473 0.91 -5.05 -11.57
CA ASN A 473 1.34 -4.70 -10.22
C ASN A 473 0.19 -4.11 -9.37
N LEU A 474 -0.61 -3.21 -9.94
CA LEU A 474 -1.78 -2.65 -9.25
C LEU A 474 -2.86 -3.70 -8.96
N ILE A 475 -3.15 -4.59 -9.91
CA ILE A 475 -4.06 -5.72 -9.66
C ILE A 475 -3.54 -6.56 -8.50
N LYS A 476 -2.25 -6.94 -8.52
CA LYS A 476 -1.67 -7.77 -7.46
C LYS A 476 -1.81 -7.10 -6.10
N PHE A 477 -1.47 -5.81 -6.01
CA PHE A 477 -1.61 -5.04 -4.78
C PHE A 477 -3.07 -4.97 -4.30
N LEU A 478 -4.02 -4.78 -5.21
CA LEU A 478 -5.43 -4.70 -4.86
C LEU A 478 -6.00 -6.06 -4.42
N LEU A 479 -5.57 -7.17 -5.03
CA LEU A 479 -5.92 -8.52 -4.57
C LEU A 479 -5.36 -8.81 -3.17
N GLU A 480 -4.11 -8.42 -2.91
CA GLU A 480 -3.52 -8.53 -1.56
C GLU A 480 -4.29 -7.67 -0.54
N SER A 481 -4.72 -6.46 -0.95
CA SER A 481 -5.57 -5.60 -0.12
C SER A 481 -6.96 -6.21 0.13
N ILE A 482 -7.56 -6.87 -0.87
CA ILE A 482 -8.84 -7.59 -0.72
C ILE A 482 -8.70 -8.74 0.28
N ASP A 483 -7.62 -9.51 0.20
CA ASP A 483 -7.33 -10.58 1.17
C ASP A 483 -7.19 -10.02 2.60
N GLU A 484 -6.59 -8.84 2.75
CA GLU A 484 -6.49 -8.15 4.05
C GLU A 484 -7.83 -7.63 4.57
N LEU A 485 -8.67 -7.09 3.68
CA LEU A 485 -10.03 -6.59 3.96
C LEU A 485 -11.10 -7.70 4.11
N THR A 486 -10.66 -8.94 4.30
CA THR A 486 -11.55 -10.10 4.35
C THR A 486 -11.35 -10.89 5.65
N ASP A 487 -12.48 -11.30 6.24
CA ASP A 487 -12.52 -12.23 7.36
C ASP A 487 -12.44 -13.69 6.87
N VAL A 488 -11.80 -14.57 7.65
CA VAL A 488 -11.60 -15.97 7.26
C VAL A 488 -12.92 -16.73 7.11
N VAL A 489 -13.92 -16.43 7.94
CA VAL A 489 -15.25 -17.06 7.88
C VAL A 489 -15.96 -16.69 6.59
N ASP A 490 -16.00 -15.39 6.27
CA ASP A 490 -16.61 -14.88 5.03
C ASP A 490 -15.89 -15.43 3.79
N PHE A 491 -14.56 -15.55 3.84
CA PHE A 491 -13.75 -16.16 2.79
C PHE A 491 -14.14 -17.61 2.54
N LEU A 492 -14.16 -18.44 3.58
CA LEU A 492 -14.50 -19.86 3.46
C LEU A 492 -15.93 -20.05 2.93
N ASP A 493 -16.87 -19.22 3.38
CA ASP A 493 -18.26 -19.27 2.93
C ASP A 493 -18.43 -18.83 1.47
N ALA A 494 -17.62 -17.90 0.97
CA ALA A 494 -17.58 -17.56 -0.44
C ALA A 494 -16.95 -18.69 -1.27
N TYR A 495 -15.85 -19.26 -0.80
CA TYR A 495 -15.12 -20.32 -1.48
C TYR A 495 -15.88 -21.64 -1.51
N ASP A 496 -16.66 -21.98 -0.48
CA ASP A 496 -17.52 -23.16 -0.52
C ASP A 496 -18.50 -23.12 -1.69
N ARG A 497 -19.10 -21.94 -1.93
CA ARG A 497 -19.99 -21.70 -3.08
C ARG A 497 -19.25 -21.79 -4.41
N LEU A 498 -18.11 -21.12 -4.54
CA LEU A 498 -17.32 -21.14 -5.77
C LEU A 498 -16.86 -22.56 -6.13
N LEU A 499 -16.39 -23.32 -5.14
CA LEU A 499 -15.98 -24.72 -5.33
C LEU A 499 -17.18 -25.59 -5.70
N GLN A 500 -18.34 -25.39 -5.08
CA GLN A 500 -19.56 -26.09 -5.45
C GLN A 500 -19.97 -25.80 -6.91
N GLU A 501 -19.89 -24.54 -7.34
CA GLU A 501 -20.15 -24.12 -8.72
C GLU A 501 -19.17 -24.78 -9.69
N ASP A 502 -17.86 -24.79 -9.40
CA ASP A 502 -16.84 -25.43 -10.24
C ASP A 502 -17.02 -26.96 -10.35
N ILE A 503 -17.42 -27.63 -9.26
CA ILE A 503 -17.72 -29.08 -9.26
C ILE A 503 -18.93 -29.36 -10.16
N ASN A 504 -19.98 -28.56 -10.02
CA ASN A 504 -21.19 -28.69 -10.84
C ASN A 504 -20.88 -28.42 -12.31
N GLU A 505 -20.03 -27.43 -12.62
CA GLU A 505 -19.59 -27.18 -13.98
C GLU A 505 -18.79 -28.37 -14.53
N CYS A 506 -17.83 -28.93 -13.78
CA CYS A 506 -17.09 -30.12 -14.20
C CYS A 506 -18.03 -31.29 -14.54
N ARG A 507 -19.04 -31.53 -13.70
CA ARG A 507 -20.05 -32.59 -13.92
C ARG A 507 -20.90 -32.30 -15.16
N ALA A 508 -21.42 -31.09 -15.31
CA ALA A 508 -22.23 -30.71 -16.46
C ALA A 508 -21.45 -30.83 -17.78
N LYS A 509 -20.17 -30.41 -17.79
CA LYS A 509 -19.28 -30.58 -18.96
C LYS A 509 -18.97 -32.05 -19.24
N ALA A 510 -18.87 -32.89 -18.22
CA ALA A 510 -18.69 -34.33 -18.37
C ALA A 510 -19.94 -35.01 -18.95
N GLU A 511 -21.13 -34.65 -18.46
CA GLU A 511 -22.42 -35.12 -19.00
C GLU A 511 -22.61 -34.69 -20.46
N ALA A 512 -22.20 -33.47 -20.80
CA ALA A 512 -22.18 -32.95 -22.17
C ALA A 512 -21.03 -33.50 -23.04
N SER A 513 -20.19 -34.41 -22.52
CA SER A 513 -19.03 -34.98 -23.23
C SER A 513 -18.02 -33.95 -23.75
N GLN A 514 -17.90 -32.78 -23.10
CA GLN A 514 -17.01 -31.68 -23.50
C GLN A 514 -15.62 -31.81 -22.85
N ILE A 515 -14.73 -32.60 -23.45
CA ILE A 515 -13.38 -32.88 -22.88
C ILE A 515 -12.58 -31.61 -22.56
N SER A 516 -12.53 -30.63 -23.47
CA SER A 516 -11.82 -29.36 -23.24
C SER A 516 -12.47 -28.54 -22.13
N GLY A 517 -13.79 -28.57 -22.02
CA GLY A 517 -14.56 -27.92 -20.96
C GLY A 517 -14.29 -28.52 -19.58
N ILE A 518 -14.24 -29.86 -19.46
CA ILE A 518 -13.90 -30.55 -18.22
C ILE A 518 -12.51 -30.12 -17.73
N MET A 519 -11.52 -30.10 -18.63
CA MET A 519 -10.15 -29.71 -18.29
C MET A 519 -10.00 -28.22 -17.98
N ALA A 520 -10.88 -27.36 -18.49
CA ALA A 520 -10.90 -25.94 -18.13
C ALA A 520 -11.51 -25.76 -16.73
N ALA A 521 -12.69 -26.32 -16.48
CA ALA A 521 -13.36 -26.25 -15.19
C ALA A 521 -12.52 -26.88 -14.06
N SER A 522 -11.82 -27.99 -14.32
CA SER A 522 -10.95 -28.61 -13.31
C SER A 522 -9.72 -27.79 -12.96
N ARG A 523 -9.20 -27.00 -13.92
CA ARG A 523 -8.13 -26.02 -13.67
C ARG A 523 -8.60 -24.85 -12.83
N ASN A 524 -9.82 -24.36 -13.07
CA ASN A 524 -10.42 -23.30 -12.25
C ASN A 524 -10.54 -23.74 -10.79
N LEU A 525 -11.11 -24.92 -10.54
CA LEU A 525 -11.21 -25.48 -9.19
C LEU A 525 -9.83 -25.58 -8.52
N THR A 526 -8.86 -26.10 -9.24
CA THR A 526 -7.48 -26.26 -8.73
C THR A 526 -6.85 -24.91 -8.38
N ALA A 527 -7.05 -23.89 -9.22
CA ALA A 527 -6.56 -22.54 -8.97
C ALA A 527 -7.22 -21.92 -7.73
N ARG A 528 -8.54 -22.09 -7.56
CA ARG A 528 -9.25 -21.64 -6.35
C ARG A 528 -8.75 -22.35 -5.09
N CYS A 529 -8.56 -23.66 -5.13
CA CYS A 529 -7.98 -24.40 -4.00
C CYS A 529 -6.58 -23.88 -3.65
N THR A 530 -5.75 -23.60 -4.66
CA THR A 530 -4.40 -23.05 -4.45
C THR A 530 -4.47 -21.69 -3.79
N HIS A 531 -5.38 -20.82 -4.25
CA HIS A 531 -5.57 -19.52 -3.64
C HIS A 531 -6.10 -19.61 -2.20
N ALA A 532 -7.11 -20.45 -1.95
CA ALA A 532 -7.65 -20.69 -0.61
C ALA A 532 -6.58 -21.18 0.37
N VAL A 533 -5.74 -22.12 -0.05
CA VAL A 533 -4.59 -22.59 0.76
C VAL A 533 -3.63 -21.43 1.05
N LYS A 534 -3.25 -20.64 0.03
CA LYS A 534 -2.35 -19.49 0.21
C LYS A 534 -2.93 -18.46 1.19
N TYR A 535 -4.21 -18.12 1.03
CA TYR A 535 -4.92 -17.17 1.88
C TYR A 535 -4.89 -17.62 3.35
N ILE A 536 -5.28 -18.88 3.62
CA ILE A 536 -5.32 -19.42 4.98
C ILE A 536 -3.91 -19.46 5.59
N LEU A 537 -2.90 -19.93 4.85
CA LEU A 537 -1.51 -19.95 5.33
C LEU A 537 -1.01 -18.55 5.68
N THR A 538 -1.32 -17.55 4.85
CA THR A 538 -0.93 -16.14 5.12
C THR A 538 -1.61 -15.61 6.39
N LYS A 539 -2.88 -15.97 6.63
CA LYS A 539 -3.59 -15.58 7.86
C LYS A 539 -3.02 -16.28 9.09
N LEU A 540 -2.56 -17.54 8.97
CA LEU A 540 -1.90 -18.27 10.05
C LEU A 540 -0.52 -17.67 10.39
N GLU A 541 0.30 -17.33 9.40
CA GLU A 541 1.61 -16.69 9.60
C GLU A 541 1.50 -15.36 10.35
N ASN A 542 0.37 -14.67 10.17
CA ASN A 542 0.07 -13.40 10.82
C ASN A 542 -0.66 -13.57 12.18
N SER A 543 -0.76 -14.78 12.73
CA SER A 543 -1.45 -15.06 13.99
C SER A 543 -0.45 -15.44 15.10
N ASP A 544 -0.50 -14.73 16.23
CA ASP A 544 0.39 -14.97 17.39
C ASP A 544 -0.07 -16.15 18.29
N SER A 545 -1.14 -16.87 17.90
CA SER A 545 -1.84 -17.85 18.76
C SER A 545 -1.56 -19.31 18.39
N GLY A 546 -1.50 -20.17 19.43
CA GLY A 546 -1.66 -21.63 19.38
C GLY A 546 -0.83 -22.39 18.34
N VAL A 547 0.46 -22.63 18.62
CA VAL A 547 1.36 -23.41 17.73
C VAL A 547 0.75 -24.75 17.29
N GLU A 548 0.00 -25.43 18.16
CA GLU A 548 -0.62 -26.72 17.85
C GLU A 548 -1.77 -26.64 16.85
N ASP A 549 -2.71 -25.70 17.01
CA ASP A 549 -3.85 -25.53 16.09
C ASP A 549 -3.40 -25.01 14.72
N ALA A 550 -2.37 -24.16 14.70
CA ALA A 550 -1.75 -23.67 13.47
C ALA A 550 -1.05 -24.80 12.69
N GLU A 551 -0.26 -25.65 13.37
CA GLU A 551 0.41 -26.81 12.75
C GLU A 551 -0.59 -27.89 12.29
N GLN A 552 -1.66 -28.12 13.06
CA GLN A 552 -2.74 -29.02 12.65
C GLN A 552 -3.42 -28.49 11.38
N THR A 553 -3.71 -27.19 11.33
CA THR A 553 -4.30 -26.56 10.14
C THR A 553 -3.37 -26.67 8.93
N ARG A 554 -2.05 -26.42 9.11
CA ARG A 554 -1.04 -26.59 8.05
C ARG A 554 -1.02 -28.02 7.53
N THR A 555 -1.06 -29.03 8.41
CA THR A 555 -1.09 -30.44 8.02
C THR A 555 -2.32 -30.78 7.18
N VAL A 556 -3.50 -30.24 7.54
CA VAL A 556 -4.74 -30.44 6.77
C VAL A 556 -4.63 -29.79 5.39
N LEU A 557 -4.08 -28.58 5.29
CA LEU A 557 -3.87 -27.88 4.02
C LEU A 557 -2.85 -28.59 3.12
N GLU A 558 -1.79 -29.15 3.70
CA GLU A 558 -0.83 -29.99 2.98
C GLU A 558 -1.49 -31.27 2.44
N HIS A 559 -2.32 -31.94 3.25
CA HIS A 559 -3.08 -33.10 2.78
C HIS A 559 -4.01 -32.73 1.62
N LEU A 560 -4.69 -31.58 1.70
CA LEU A 560 -5.56 -31.09 0.63
C LEU A 560 -4.79 -30.85 -0.66
N LYS A 561 -3.62 -30.21 -0.57
CA LYS A 561 -2.76 -29.86 -1.71
C LYS A 561 -2.10 -31.09 -2.35
N GLU A 562 -1.54 -31.99 -1.55
CA GLU A 562 -0.74 -33.14 -2.02
C GLU A 562 -1.58 -34.37 -2.34
N ASN A 563 -2.81 -34.49 -1.80
CA ASN A 563 -3.64 -35.68 -1.99
C ASN A 563 -5.00 -35.38 -2.63
N LEU A 564 -5.83 -34.53 -2.01
CA LEU A 564 -7.23 -34.36 -2.44
C LEU A 564 -7.35 -33.70 -3.82
N VAL A 565 -6.61 -32.60 -4.04
CA VAL A 565 -6.61 -31.90 -5.33
C VAL A 565 -6.07 -32.79 -6.47
N PRO A 566 -4.93 -33.50 -6.32
CA PRO A 566 -4.47 -34.47 -7.31
C PRO A 566 -5.46 -35.61 -7.58
N GLN A 567 -6.15 -36.13 -6.56
CA GLN A 567 -7.19 -37.15 -6.73
C GLN A 567 -8.38 -36.64 -7.55
N PHE A 568 -8.82 -35.40 -7.31
CA PHE A 568 -9.86 -34.77 -8.11
C PHE A 568 -9.43 -34.61 -9.57
N LEU A 569 -8.21 -34.11 -9.81
CA LEU A 569 -7.65 -34.00 -11.15
C LEU A 569 -7.58 -35.36 -11.86
N GLU A 570 -7.17 -36.41 -11.15
CA GLU A 570 -7.11 -37.75 -11.71
C GLU A 570 -8.51 -38.30 -12.07
N ALA A 571 -9.52 -38.05 -11.24
CA ALA A 571 -10.91 -38.39 -11.55
C ALA A 571 -11.39 -37.70 -12.84
N THR A 572 -11.12 -36.39 -13.00
CA THR A 572 -11.47 -35.66 -14.23
C THR A 572 -10.73 -36.20 -15.46
N ARG A 573 -9.45 -36.56 -15.33
CA ARG A 573 -8.66 -37.19 -16.41
C ARG A 573 -9.13 -38.60 -16.75
N ALA A 574 -9.59 -39.38 -15.77
CA ALA A 574 -10.15 -40.70 -15.98
C ALA A 574 -11.44 -40.61 -16.81
N VAL A 575 -12.36 -39.71 -16.42
CA VAL A 575 -13.57 -39.41 -17.19
C VAL A 575 -13.23 -38.97 -18.62
N CYS A 576 -12.25 -38.08 -18.80
CA CYS A 576 -11.79 -37.68 -20.13
C CYS A 576 -11.24 -38.86 -20.96
N ARG A 577 -10.54 -39.82 -20.33
CA ARG A 577 -10.05 -41.03 -20.99
C ARG A 577 -11.20 -41.95 -21.40
N SER A 578 -12.18 -42.19 -20.54
CA SER A 578 -13.36 -42.99 -20.85
C SER A 578 -14.17 -42.39 -21.99
N LEU A 579 -14.39 -41.07 -21.98
CA LEU A 579 -15.06 -40.35 -23.06
C LEU A 579 -14.31 -40.45 -24.41
N LYS A 580 -12.97 -40.44 -24.39
CA LYS A 580 -12.14 -40.65 -25.59
C LYS A 580 -12.20 -42.09 -26.09
N ALA A 581 -12.11 -43.06 -25.17
CA ALA A 581 -12.08 -44.48 -25.49
C ALA A 581 -13.43 -45.02 -25.97
N ARG A 582 -14.56 -44.42 -25.54
CA ARG A 582 -15.94 -44.83 -25.86
C ARG A 582 -16.30 -46.27 -25.49
N ASN A 583 -15.48 -46.91 -24.65
CA ASN A 583 -15.62 -48.32 -24.31
C ASN A 583 -16.35 -48.54 -22.97
N GLU A 584 -16.30 -47.58 -22.06
CA GLU A 584 -16.86 -47.66 -20.71
C GLU A 584 -17.63 -46.38 -20.36
N PRO A 585 -18.73 -46.48 -19.57
CA PRO A 585 -19.44 -45.30 -19.11
C PRO A 585 -18.51 -44.43 -18.23
N PRO A 586 -18.49 -43.11 -18.43
CA PRO A 586 -17.66 -42.22 -17.63
C PRO A 586 -18.14 -42.19 -16.16
N ASP A 587 -17.21 -42.35 -15.21
CA ASP A 587 -17.50 -42.23 -13.78
C ASP A 587 -17.58 -40.76 -13.34
N ILE A 588 -18.69 -40.11 -13.70
CA ILE A 588 -18.97 -38.70 -13.35
C ILE A 588 -19.21 -38.55 -11.85
N VAL A 589 -19.68 -39.60 -11.17
CA VAL A 589 -19.94 -39.60 -9.72
C VAL A 589 -18.64 -39.38 -8.95
N SER A 590 -17.54 -40.01 -9.39
CA SER A 590 -16.23 -39.83 -8.79
C SER A 590 -15.75 -38.38 -8.79
N ILE A 591 -16.03 -37.59 -9.85
CA ILE A 591 -15.73 -36.14 -9.87
C ILE A 591 -16.43 -35.44 -8.71
N GLY A 592 -17.73 -35.70 -8.53
CA GLY A 592 -18.53 -35.11 -7.45
C GLY A 592 -18.03 -35.51 -6.06
N CYS A 593 -17.78 -36.80 -5.83
CA CYS A 593 -17.31 -37.29 -4.54
C CYS A 593 -15.94 -36.71 -4.14
N LYS A 594 -15.00 -36.63 -5.10
CA LYS A 594 -13.67 -36.05 -4.84
C LYS A 594 -13.73 -34.54 -4.62
N GLY A 595 -14.58 -33.84 -5.37
CA GLY A 595 -14.82 -32.40 -5.15
C GLY A 595 -15.44 -32.13 -3.78
N GLU A 596 -16.40 -32.94 -3.36
CA GLU A 596 -17.05 -32.79 -2.06
C GLU A 596 -16.10 -33.02 -0.88
N ALA A 597 -15.14 -33.94 -1.03
CA ALA A 597 -14.09 -34.17 -0.03
C ALA A 597 -13.22 -32.92 0.17
N ILE A 598 -12.90 -32.19 -0.90
CA ILE A 598 -12.16 -30.92 -0.83
C ILE A 598 -12.98 -29.88 -0.05
N ARG A 599 -14.26 -29.70 -0.41
CA ARG A 599 -15.16 -28.75 0.26
C ARG A 599 -15.34 -29.07 1.75
N SER A 600 -15.58 -30.33 2.08
CA SER A 600 -15.73 -30.82 3.45
C SER A 600 -14.47 -30.54 4.29
N THR A 601 -13.29 -30.61 3.68
CA THR A 601 -12.02 -30.32 4.36
C THR A 601 -11.90 -28.83 4.70
N PHE A 602 -12.23 -27.93 3.77
CA PHE A 602 -12.26 -26.48 4.07
C PHE A 602 -13.33 -26.12 5.12
N SER A 603 -14.52 -26.71 5.02
CA SER A 603 -15.59 -26.53 6.01
C SER A 603 -15.17 -27.00 7.40
N GLY A 604 -14.45 -28.12 7.49
CA GLY A 604 -13.90 -28.64 8.75
C GLY A 604 -12.89 -27.71 9.43
N LEU A 605 -12.24 -26.80 8.70
CA LEU A 605 -11.31 -25.82 9.25
C LEU A 605 -11.99 -24.56 9.81
N LYS A 606 -13.28 -24.35 9.52
CA LYS A 606 -13.99 -23.09 9.82
C LYS A 606 -13.93 -22.74 11.31
N HIS A 607 -14.28 -23.68 12.19
CA HIS A 607 -14.30 -23.45 13.63
C HIS A 607 -12.90 -23.18 14.22
N THR A 608 -11.88 -23.91 13.76
CA THR A 608 -10.49 -23.71 14.19
C THR A 608 -10.00 -22.32 13.80
N LEU A 609 -10.26 -21.91 12.56
CA LEU A 609 -9.84 -20.60 12.05
C LEU A 609 -10.63 -19.45 12.66
N GLU A 610 -11.92 -19.64 12.94
CA GLU A 610 -12.75 -18.68 13.67
C GLU A 610 -12.19 -18.42 15.07
N ALA A 611 -11.82 -19.47 15.81
CA ALA A 611 -11.21 -19.35 17.13
C ALA A 611 -9.87 -18.60 17.11
N LEU A 612 -9.03 -18.84 16.08
CA LEU A 612 -7.76 -18.15 15.90
C LEU A 612 -7.95 -16.65 15.57
N SER A 613 -9.03 -16.30 14.87
CA SER A 613 -9.34 -14.91 14.48
C SER A 613 -9.84 -14.03 15.64
N GLN A 614 -10.57 -14.60 16.61
CA GLN A 614 -11.16 -13.87 17.74
C GLN A 614 -10.11 -13.38 18.77
N GLY A 615 -8.86 -13.87 18.69
CA GLY A 615 -7.75 -13.42 19.55
C GLY A 615 -7.12 -12.07 19.17
N ARG A 616 -7.52 -11.44 18.07
CA ARG A 616 -6.96 -10.14 17.63
C ARG A 616 -7.59 -8.96 18.38
N GLY A 617 -6.88 -8.46 19.40
CA GLY A 617 -6.93 -7.05 19.76
C GLY A 617 -6.32 -6.18 18.65
N VAL A 618 -6.91 -5.01 18.41
CA VAL A 618 -6.57 -4.05 17.35
C VAL A 618 -5.10 -3.61 17.40
N THR A 619 -4.20 -4.32 16.73
CA THR A 619 -2.93 -3.79 16.18
C THR A 619 -2.36 -4.79 15.19
N SER A 620 -2.60 -4.60 13.89
CA SER A 620 -1.74 -5.19 12.87
C SER A 620 -0.93 -4.07 12.23
N ASN A 621 0.28 -3.84 12.74
CA ASN A 621 1.30 -3.07 12.02
C ASN A 621 1.88 -3.97 10.94
N PHE A 622 1.23 -4.01 9.77
CA PHE A 622 1.85 -4.54 8.57
C PHE A 622 2.30 -3.38 7.68
N ALA A 623 3.60 -3.39 7.36
CA ALA A 623 4.12 -2.64 6.24
C ALA A 623 3.71 -3.41 4.98
N PRO A 624 2.87 -2.85 4.08
CA PRO A 624 2.64 -3.49 2.79
C PRO A 624 4.00 -3.57 2.09
N THR A 625 4.29 -4.74 1.53
CA THR A 625 5.51 -5.01 0.75
C THR A 625 5.69 -3.86 -0.25
N SER A 626 6.78 -3.10 -0.11
CA SER A 626 7.15 -2.06 -1.05
C SER A 626 7.04 -2.62 -2.47
N LEU A 627 6.41 -1.88 -3.38
CA LEU A 627 6.50 -2.12 -4.82
C LEU A 627 7.97 -1.96 -5.23
N GLU A 628 8.77 -3.01 -5.03
CA GLU A 628 10.12 -3.14 -5.57
C GLU A 628 10.00 -3.34 -7.08
N ILE A 629 9.93 -2.22 -7.79
CA ILE A 629 10.13 -2.21 -9.23
C ILE A 629 11.63 -2.02 -9.43
N HIS A 630 12.33 -3.07 -9.85
CA HIS A 630 13.62 -2.91 -10.51
C HIS A 630 13.36 -2.66 -12.00
N PRO A 631 13.35 -1.40 -12.49
CA PRO A 631 13.43 -1.18 -13.91
C PRO A 631 14.79 -1.71 -14.38
N ARG A 632 14.80 -2.71 -15.26
CA ARG A 632 15.96 -2.92 -16.11
C ARG A 632 16.09 -1.65 -16.95
N THR A 633 17.03 -0.79 -16.61
CA THR A 633 17.43 0.35 -17.43
C THR A 633 17.67 -0.16 -18.86
N PRO A 634 16.94 0.32 -19.87
CA PRO A 634 17.34 0.09 -21.25
C PRO A 634 18.66 0.84 -21.45
N SER A 635 19.77 0.11 -21.45
CA SER A 635 21.07 0.67 -21.80
C SER A 635 20.99 1.27 -23.20
N LEU A 636 21.28 2.56 -23.32
CA LEU A 636 21.51 3.19 -24.61
C LEU A 636 22.72 2.52 -25.28
N PRO A 637 22.69 2.27 -26.60
CA PRO A 637 23.88 1.85 -27.32
C PRO A 637 24.97 2.92 -27.21
N PRO A 638 26.27 2.53 -27.16
CA PRO A 638 27.36 3.48 -27.02
C PRO A 638 27.40 4.46 -28.20
N THR A 639 27.71 5.72 -27.90
CA THR A 639 27.88 6.79 -28.88
C THR A 639 28.97 6.42 -29.89
N PRO A 640 28.74 6.58 -31.21
CA PRO A 640 29.81 6.43 -32.20
C PRO A 640 30.86 7.53 -32.01
N PRO A 641 32.14 7.24 -32.25
CA PRO A 641 33.21 8.21 -32.05
C PRO A 641 33.06 9.41 -33.00
N PRO A 642 33.48 10.61 -32.59
CA PRO A 642 33.34 11.81 -33.41
C PRO A 642 34.17 11.72 -34.70
N PRO A 643 33.74 12.37 -35.79
CA PRO A 643 34.48 12.35 -37.04
C PRO A 643 35.84 13.03 -36.86
N HIS A 644 36.91 12.29 -37.13
CA HIS A 644 38.27 12.81 -37.12
C HIS A 644 38.41 13.96 -38.13
N SER A 645 38.67 15.15 -37.62
CA SER A 645 39.13 16.31 -38.38
C SER A 645 40.47 15.99 -39.02
N GLN A 646 40.49 15.98 -40.36
CA GLN A 646 41.73 15.99 -41.13
C GLN A 646 42.47 17.31 -40.88
N GLN A 647 43.62 17.24 -40.21
CA GLN A 647 44.69 18.22 -40.37
C GLN A 647 46.03 17.50 -40.58
N GLN A 648 46.54 17.67 -41.80
CA GLN A 648 47.88 17.28 -42.22
C GLN A 648 48.94 18.14 -41.53
N SER A 649 50.04 17.54 -41.05
CA SER A 649 51.38 18.15 -41.09
C SER A 649 52.52 17.19 -40.70
N PHE A 650 53.31 16.85 -41.74
CA PHE A 650 54.78 16.70 -41.80
C PHE A 650 55.58 15.58 -41.08
N LYS A 651 56.08 14.67 -41.94
CA LYS A 651 57.46 14.12 -42.11
C LYS A 651 58.25 13.62 -40.89
N MET A 652 58.67 12.34 -40.94
CA MET A 652 60.05 11.96 -41.31
C MET A 652 60.16 10.47 -41.69
N LYS A 653 61.20 10.17 -42.48
CA LYS A 653 61.53 8.91 -43.17
C LYS A 653 61.84 7.78 -42.19
N ASP A 654 61.57 6.52 -42.58
CA ASP A 654 62.66 5.61 -42.95
C ASP A 654 62.17 4.33 -43.65
N THR A 655 63.02 3.94 -44.59
CA THR A 655 63.05 2.82 -45.53
C THR A 655 62.94 1.43 -44.88
N HIS A 656 62.21 0.49 -45.51
CA HIS A 656 62.79 -0.66 -46.23
C HIS A 656 61.74 -1.69 -46.70
N GLN A 657 61.87 -2.07 -47.99
CA GLN A 657 61.66 -3.39 -48.61
C GLN A 657 60.26 -4.05 -48.52
N SER A 658 59.44 -4.03 -49.59
CA SER A 658 59.48 -4.85 -50.83
C SER A 658 59.24 -6.35 -50.63
N TYR A 659 58.06 -6.84 -51.05
CA TYR A 659 57.76 -8.07 -51.82
C TYR A 659 56.21 -8.11 -52.00
N THR A 660 55.63 -7.65 -53.12
CA THR A 660 55.13 -8.45 -54.27
C THR A 660 54.50 -9.78 -53.84
N SER A 661 53.24 -10.13 -54.09
CA SER A 661 52.39 -10.04 -55.29
C SER A 661 50.93 -10.27 -54.83
N GLY A 662 49.88 -9.61 -55.31
CA GLY A 662 49.44 -9.57 -56.69
C GLY A 662 48.72 -10.87 -57.07
N LEU A 663 47.39 -10.91 -56.96
CA LEU A 663 46.47 -11.47 -57.97
C LEU A 663 44.99 -11.30 -57.58
N PHE A 664 44.25 -10.78 -58.56
CA PHE A 664 42.80 -10.65 -58.68
C PHE A 664 42.05 -11.99 -58.61
N TYR A 665 40.83 -12.02 -58.08
CA TYR A 665 39.57 -12.18 -58.82
C TYR A 665 38.37 -12.18 -57.85
N ASP A 666 37.32 -11.44 -58.25
CA ASP A 666 35.92 -11.33 -57.75
C ASP A 666 35.63 -10.90 -56.30
#